data_AF-A0A3A0DVH8-F1
#
_entry.id   AF-A0A3A0DVH8-F1
#
_cell.length_a   1.000
_cell.length_b   1.000
_cell.length_c   1.000
_cell.angle_alpha   90.00
_cell.angle_beta   90.00
_cell.angle_gamma   90.00
#
_symmetry.space_group_name_H-M   'P 1'
#
loop_
_entity.id
_entity.type
_entity.pdbx_description
1 polymer ?
#
loop_
_entity_poly.entity_id
_entity_poly.type
_entity_poly.pdbx_seq_one_letter_code
_entity_poly.pdbx_strand_id
1 'polypeptide(L)'
;MAVMATVTLAAREPDPRDVPLLEFVERVFIPQRLGSRSQRYADQYRGATTWLARLLDRVPVLDDLRKQVLWQVQSFIVQQGFSTWRALNVKKQLSAIARCAWRLGWLPAWEPTRNIRHVDPPATFLDAPPADGTLAACYRDVVLPKLAARQAERGRRRYSVSNRANSIAAAVEAFDRMLGRYGAPEDLTPDNEAAFRDRMVSRGLSEATFYNYASDLRLVARVLDPALPDRRRHVAPLPPPAEGTVRHFCEHVYKPTQLIGSADLVLSDYSRLMRWLHGYAGRDVRLDELSAVFVGGFLHWLLASGTRNAATVNKYRGMLMAVWRSAAERHLAPPVQRVRKLKQAFDAPDSLSRDELQRLIEAPAAIAWRKTIAGVCPIAWWRAYFLVAFYTGMRRRSLLSLRTADVNLETGVVDAAGETFKTGKGQRYILPPEAIVAVAEIIQPPRELLFARPDDRQNFHKELGKIFAAADIRPSTRRSMNKGHRIRRTIATEIAAEHGVEAAARLLGNTPDVCRKHYIDPTRSGYSTVAASLPPLLATPPATPAEQLFDDPRRAIDEAHKLYRAGHLAAAAVTARVALHAHLQTLARRHRLHAPNIGQLATALSANEVIGRGTRDDIHRVLKTANRAAHGRIVSPVDVIDLVHVVQAIVAGDAGGQ
;
A
#
# COMPACT_ATOMS: atom_id res chain seq x y z
N MET A 1 -50.41 -41.45 -39.64
CA MET A 1 -49.46 -40.74 -40.53
C MET A 1 -49.37 -39.30 -40.07
N ALA A 2 -48.22 -38.90 -39.51
CA ALA A 2 -47.63 -37.55 -39.49
C ALA A 2 -46.64 -37.49 -38.32
N VAL A 3 -45.40 -37.92 -38.59
CA VAL A 3 -44.25 -37.82 -37.69
C VAL A 3 -43.72 -36.38 -37.79
N MET A 4 -43.86 -35.58 -36.74
CA MET A 4 -43.04 -34.37 -36.56
C MET A 4 -41.85 -34.73 -35.67
N ALA A 5 -40.73 -35.07 -36.31
CA ALA A 5 -39.44 -35.19 -35.68
C ALA A 5 -38.89 -33.78 -35.38
N THR A 6 -39.02 -33.33 -34.14
CA THR A 6 -38.32 -32.13 -33.66
C THR A 6 -36.86 -32.51 -33.45
N VAL A 7 -35.99 -32.13 -34.40
CA VAL A 7 -34.54 -32.26 -34.28
C VAL A 7 -34.07 -31.30 -33.18
N THR A 8 -33.91 -31.81 -31.96
CA THR A 8 -33.16 -31.14 -30.90
C THR A 8 -31.68 -31.24 -31.26
N LEU A 9 -31.14 -30.25 -31.97
CA LEU A 9 -29.70 -30.05 -32.06
C LEU A 9 -29.20 -29.74 -30.65
N ALA A 10 -28.78 -30.78 -29.92
CA ALA A 10 -27.99 -30.62 -28.71
C ALA A 10 -26.77 -29.78 -29.10
N ALA A 11 -26.79 -28.49 -28.74
CA ALA A 11 -25.64 -27.62 -28.91
C ALA A 11 -24.50 -28.30 -28.16
N ARG A 12 -23.54 -28.87 -28.91
CA ARG A 12 -22.32 -29.43 -28.33
C ARG A 12 -21.78 -28.36 -27.40
N GLU A 13 -21.62 -28.68 -26.11
CA GLU A 13 -20.94 -27.80 -25.19
C GLU A 13 -19.61 -27.42 -25.86
N PRO A 14 -19.33 -26.12 -26.03
CA PRO A 14 -18.12 -25.69 -26.69
C PRO A 14 -16.94 -26.32 -25.96
N ASP A 15 -16.01 -26.87 -26.74
CA ASP A 15 -14.82 -27.48 -26.18
C ASP A 15 -14.17 -26.48 -25.21
N PRO A 16 -13.93 -26.84 -23.93
CA PRO A 16 -13.31 -25.94 -22.97
C PRO A 16 -12.01 -25.30 -23.48
N ARG A 17 -11.35 -25.92 -24.48
CA ARG A 17 -10.14 -25.42 -25.14
C ARG A 17 -10.38 -24.20 -26.03
N ASP A 18 -11.58 -24.04 -26.57
CA ASP A 18 -11.96 -22.94 -27.47
C ASP A 18 -12.45 -21.69 -26.73
N VAL A 19 -12.57 -21.78 -25.40
CA VAL A 19 -12.97 -20.65 -24.55
C VAL A 19 -11.95 -19.51 -24.69
N PRO A 20 -12.39 -18.27 -24.98
CA PRO A 20 -11.52 -17.11 -25.00
C PRO A 20 -10.73 -17.00 -23.70
N LEU A 21 -9.41 -16.84 -23.80
CA LEU A 21 -8.51 -16.88 -22.67
C LEU A 21 -8.85 -15.81 -21.61
N LEU A 22 -9.29 -14.62 -22.06
CA LEU A 22 -9.74 -13.57 -21.15
C LEU A 22 -10.98 -13.99 -20.35
N GLU A 23 -11.92 -14.70 -21.00
CA GLU A 23 -13.10 -15.22 -20.33
C GLU A 23 -12.74 -16.26 -19.26
N PHE A 24 -11.83 -17.20 -19.59
CA PHE A 24 -11.29 -18.14 -18.60
C PHE A 24 -10.62 -17.39 -17.43
N VAL A 25 -9.87 -16.33 -17.72
CA VAL A 25 -9.21 -15.54 -16.68
C VAL A 25 -10.22 -14.89 -15.73
N GLU A 26 -11.27 -14.25 -16.25
CA GLU A 26 -12.30 -13.59 -15.44
C GLU A 26 -13.18 -14.57 -14.67
N ARG A 27 -13.67 -15.61 -15.34
CA ARG A 27 -14.71 -16.49 -14.78
C ARG A 27 -14.14 -17.60 -13.92
N VAL A 28 -12.91 -18.04 -14.18
CA VAL A 28 -12.31 -19.21 -13.52
C VAL A 28 -11.03 -18.84 -12.77
N PHE A 29 -10.02 -18.30 -13.45
CA PHE A 29 -8.69 -18.12 -12.86
C PHE A 29 -8.69 -17.11 -11.70
N ILE A 30 -9.26 -15.92 -11.90
CA ILE A 30 -9.25 -14.84 -10.89
C ILE A 30 -10.01 -15.29 -9.63
N PRO A 31 -11.26 -15.79 -9.71
CA PRO A 31 -11.99 -16.27 -8.54
C PRO A 31 -11.24 -17.38 -7.79
N GLN A 32 -10.71 -18.39 -8.50
CA GLN A 32 -10.08 -19.55 -7.86
C GLN A 32 -8.67 -19.28 -7.31
N ARG A 33 -7.84 -18.48 -8.01
CA ARG A 33 -6.41 -18.32 -7.68
C ARG A 33 -6.07 -17.01 -7.02
N LEU A 34 -6.80 -15.94 -7.35
CA LEU A 34 -6.56 -14.63 -6.79
C LEU A 34 -7.49 -14.34 -5.62
N GLY A 35 -8.72 -14.89 -5.60
CA GLY A 35 -9.68 -14.65 -4.53
C GLY A 35 -9.86 -13.15 -4.29
N SER A 36 -9.69 -12.69 -3.05
CA SER A 36 -9.76 -11.26 -2.66
C SER A 36 -8.49 -10.44 -2.94
N ARG A 37 -7.51 -10.95 -3.70
CA ARG A 37 -6.30 -10.17 -4.03
C ARG A 37 -6.66 -8.91 -4.81
N SER A 38 -5.86 -7.85 -4.62
CA SER A 38 -6.13 -6.52 -5.15
C SER A 38 -6.41 -6.52 -6.66
N GLN A 39 -7.36 -5.69 -7.10
CA GLN A 39 -7.69 -5.42 -8.50
C GLN A 39 -6.46 -5.29 -9.41
N ARG A 40 -5.41 -4.62 -8.93
CA ARG A 40 -4.13 -4.47 -9.62
C ARG A 40 -3.51 -5.79 -10.11
N TYR A 41 -3.65 -6.88 -9.35
CA TYR A 41 -3.15 -8.19 -9.79
C TYR A 41 -4.02 -8.78 -10.89
N ALA A 42 -5.34 -8.69 -10.77
CA ALA A 42 -6.25 -9.10 -11.84
C ALA A 42 -5.94 -8.36 -13.15
N ASP A 43 -5.72 -7.04 -13.08
CA ASP A 43 -5.32 -6.22 -14.23
C ASP A 43 -4.00 -6.66 -14.86
N GLN A 44 -3.06 -7.18 -14.06
CA GLN A 44 -1.82 -7.73 -14.61
C GLN A 44 -2.06 -9.02 -15.41
N TYR A 45 -2.94 -9.91 -14.98
CA TYR A 45 -3.29 -11.12 -15.74
C TYR A 45 -4.08 -10.78 -17.00
N ARG A 46 -5.02 -9.83 -16.94
CA ARG A 46 -5.69 -9.27 -18.13
C ARG A 46 -4.67 -8.70 -19.12
N GLY A 47 -3.74 -7.87 -18.64
CA GLY A 47 -2.69 -7.33 -19.49
C GLY A 47 -1.81 -8.41 -20.12
N ALA A 48 -1.59 -9.54 -19.45
CA ALA A 48 -0.86 -10.67 -20.01
C ALA A 48 -1.61 -11.34 -21.17
N THR A 49 -2.95 -11.49 -21.07
CA THR A 49 -3.74 -12.03 -22.19
C THR A 49 -3.76 -11.06 -23.37
N THR A 50 -3.77 -9.75 -23.14
CA THR A 50 -3.62 -8.74 -24.20
C THR A 50 -2.28 -8.86 -24.93
N TRP A 51 -1.19 -9.15 -24.22
CA TRP A 51 0.11 -9.38 -24.85
C TRP A 51 0.11 -10.61 -25.76
N LEU A 52 -0.53 -11.69 -25.33
CA LEU A 52 -0.69 -12.88 -26.17
C LEU A 52 -1.59 -12.59 -27.38
N ALA A 53 -2.69 -11.85 -27.21
CA ALA A 53 -3.57 -11.45 -28.30
C ALA A 53 -2.82 -10.66 -29.38
N ARG A 54 -1.96 -9.71 -28.96
CA ARG A 54 -1.12 -8.93 -29.89
C ARG A 54 -0.10 -9.77 -30.64
N LEU A 55 0.47 -10.80 -29.99
CA LEU A 55 1.38 -11.71 -30.67
C LEU A 55 0.65 -12.52 -31.76
N LEU A 56 -0.54 -13.02 -31.45
CA LEU A 56 -1.29 -13.93 -32.33
C LEU A 56 -2.14 -13.20 -33.38
N ASP A 57 -2.30 -11.89 -33.25
CA ASP A 57 -3.21 -11.05 -34.03
C ASP A 57 -4.66 -11.58 -34.06
N ARG A 58 -5.09 -12.17 -32.95
CA ARG A 58 -6.47 -12.65 -32.73
C ARG A 58 -6.78 -12.79 -31.25
N VAL A 59 -8.04 -13.10 -30.94
CA VAL A 59 -8.43 -13.46 -29.57
C VAL A 59 -7.75 -14.79 -29.18
N PRO A 60 -6.93 -14.82 -28.11
CA PRO A 60 -6.29 -16.05 -27.68
C PRO A 60 -7.30 -16.96 -27.00
N VAL A 61 -7.17 -18.27 -27.23
CA VAL A 61 -7.92 -19.34 -26.56
C VAL A 61 -7.00 -20.10 -25.61
N LEU A 62 -7.54 -21.06 -24.84
CA LEU A 62 -6.72 -21.81 -23.89
C LEU A 62 -5.63 -22.62 -24.57
N ASP A 63 -5.90 -23.21 -25.74
CA ASP A 63 -4.94 -24.02 -26.50
C ASP A 63 -3.72 -23.22 -27.00
N ASP A 64 -3.79 -21.88 -26.95
CA ASP A 64 -2.64 -21.02 -27.25
C ASP A 64 -1.59 -20.99 -26.14
N LEU A 65 -1.89 -21.52 -24.94
CA LEU A 65 -0.97 -21.54 -23.80
C LEU A 65 0.10 -22.65 -23.90
N ARG A 66 0.50 -23.01 -25.11
CA ARG A 66 1.57 -23.96 -25.42
C ARG A 66 2.93 -23.38 -25.05
N LYS A 67 3.84 -24.25 -24.61
CA LYS A 67 5.21 -23.88 -24.17
C LYS A 67 5.92 -22.99 -25.19
N GLN A 68 5.86 -23.34 -26.48
CA GLN A 68 6.49 -22.58 -27.56
C GLN A 68 5.91 -21.16 -27.70
N VAL A 69 4.59 -21.02 -27.63
CA VAL A 69 3.91 -19.72 -27.69
C VAL A 69 4.27 -18.84 -26.50
N LEU A 70 4.39 -19.42 -25.30
CA LEU A 70 4.83 -18.67 -24.11
C LEU A 70 6.25 -18.11 -24.25
N TRP A 71 7.13 -18.80 -24.99
CA TRP A 71 8.44 -18.27 -25.37
C TRP A 71 8.35 -17.18 -26.43
N GLN A 72 7.52 -17.37 -27.45
CA GLN A 72 7.27 -16.35 -28.48
C GLN A 72 6.73 -15.05 -27.87
N VAL A 73 5.81 -15.11 -26.91
CA VAL A 73 5.31 -13.91 -26.20
C VAL A 73 6.43 -13.19 -25.48
N GLN A 74 7.33 -13.92 -24.83
CA GLN A 74 8.48 -13.32 -24.15
C GLN A 74 9.38 -12.59 -25.16
N SER A 75 9.74 -13.25 -26.26
CA SER A 75 10.58 -12.66 -27.31
C SER A 75 9.92 -11.44 -27.95
N PHE A 76 8.62 -11.55 -28.28
CA PHE A 76 7.83 -10.47 -28.84
C PHE A 76 7.83 -9.23 -27.94
N ILE A 77 7.58 -9.38 -26.63
CA ILE A 77 7.59 -8.24 -25.70
C ILE A 77 8.96 -7.55 -25.67
N VAL A 78 10.04 -8.31 -25.75
CA VAL A 78 11.41 -7.76 -25.81
C VAL A 78 11.65 -7.02 -27.13
N GLN A 79 11.19 -7.58 -28.26
CA GLN A 79 11.27 -6.94 -29.58
C GLN A 79 10.47 -5.63 -29.63
N GLN A 80 9.37 -5.55 -28.89
CA GLN A 80 8.56 -4.32 -28.71
C GLN A 80 9.24 -3.28 -27.78
N GLY A 81 10.50 -3.49 -27.40
CA GLY A 81 11.30 -2.53 -26.61
C GLY A 81 11.10 -2.60 -25.10
N PHE A 82 10.29 -3.54 -24.59
CA PHE A 82 10.07 -3.70 -23.16
C PHE A 82 11.21 -4.51 -22.50
N SER A 83 11.34 -4.37 -21.19
CA SER A 83 12.40 -5.08 -20.45
C SER A 83 12.20 -6.60 -20.43
N THR A 84 13.30 -7.35 -20.39
CA THR A 84 13.30 -8.81 -20.21
C THR A 84 12.54 -9.24 -18.96
N TRP A 85 12.58 -8.42 -17.89
CA TRP A 85 11.77 -8.63 -16.69
C TRP A 85 10.26 -8.53 -16.94
N ARG A 86 9.82 -7.53 -17.73
CA ARG A 86 8.40 -7.39 -18.09
C ARG A 86 7.93 -8.59 -18.91
N ALA A 87 8.73 -8.99 -19.91
CA ALA A 87 8.47 -10.16 -20.73
C ALA A 87 8.38 -11.45 -19.90
N LEU A 88 9.34 -11.65 -18.97
CA LEU A 88 9.35 -12.79 -18.06
C LEU A 88 8.14 -12.80 -17.12
N ASN A 89 7.69 -11.64 -16.65
CA ASN A 89 6.49 -11.55 -15.81
C ASN A 89 5.21 -11.89 -16.57
N VAL A 90 5.05 -11.41 -17.80
CA VAL A 90 3.91 -11.76 -18.65
C VAL A 90 3.91 -13.27 -18.92
N LYS A 91 5.06 -13.84 -19.28
CA LYS A 91 5.20 -15.30 -19.43
C LYS A 91 4.84 -16.06 -18.15
N LYS A 92 5.28 -15.60 -16.97
CA LYS A 92 4.92 -16.21 -15.68
C LYS A 92 3.43 -16.16 -15.40
N GLN A 93 2.77 -15.06 -15.76
CA GLN A 93 1.31 -14.91 -15.61
C GLN A 93 0.56 -15.87 -16.53
N LEU A 94 0.92 -15.92 -17.81
CA LEU A 94 0.36 -16.88 -18.78
C LEU A 94 0.63 -18.33 -18.37
N SER A 95 1.83 -18.64 -17.86
CA SER A 95 2.17 -19.99 -17.34
C SER A 95 1.33 -20.37 -16.11
N ALA A 96 0.98 -19.39 -15.26
CA ALA A 96 0.12 -19.64 -14.11
C ALA A 96 -1.32 -19.92 -14.54
N ILE A 97 -1.81 -19.22 -15.56
CA ILE A 97 -3.13 -19.47 -16.17
C ILE A 97 -3.16 -20.88 -16.78
N ALA A 98 -2.13 -21.23 -17.59
CA ALA A 98 -1.99 -22.56 -18.21
C ALA A 98 -2.01 -23.68 -17.17
N ARG A 99 -1.24 -23.53 -16.09
CA ARG A 99 -1.21 -24.49 -14.98
C ARG A 99 -2.55 -24.64 -14.28
N CYS A 100 -3.36 -23.58 -14.24
CA CYS A 100 -4.69 -23.63 -13.68
C CYS A 100 -5.63 -24.43 -14.58
N ALA A 101 -5.65 -24.10 -15.88
CA ALA A 101 -6.46 -24.81 -16.87
C ALA A 101 -6.11 -26.31 -16.95
N TRP A 102 -4.82 -26.65 -16.96
CA TRP A 102 -4.36 -28.04 -16.92
C TRP A 102 -4.86 -28.81 -15.69
N ARG A 103 -4.83 -28.20 -14.49
CA ARG A 103 -5.34 -28.86 -13.27
C ARG A 103 -6.85 -29.08 -13.28
N LEU A 104 -7.57 -28.30 -14.08
CA LEU A 104 -9.01 -28.47 -14.29
C LEU A 104 -9.32 -29.48 -15.40
N GLY A 105 -8.29 -30.04 -16.07
CA GLY A 105 -8.45 -30.94 -17.21
C GLY A 105 -8.77 -30.23 -18.52
N TRP A 106 -8.67 -28.90 -18.58
CA TRP A 106 -9.04 -28.11 -19.76
C TRP A 106 -7.89 -27.93 -20.76
N LEU A 107 -6.68 -28.31 -20.36
CA LEU A 107 -5.54 -28.46 -21.26
C LEU A 107 -5.07 -29.91 -21.22
N PRO A 108 -4.68 -30.50 -22.37
CA PRO A 108 -4.02 -31.80 -22.39
C PRO A 108 -2.71 -31.73 -21.58
N ALA A 109 -2.05 -32.88 -21.37
CA ALA A 109 -0.82 -33.02 -20.59
C ALA A 109 0.14 -31.83 -20.75
N TRP A 110 -0.01 -30.84 -19.86
CA TRP A 110 0.78 -29.63 -19.87
C TRP A 110 1.94 -29.94 -18.95
N GLU A 111 3.08 -30.31 -19.53
CA GLU A 111 4.29 -30.38 -18.73
C GLU A 111 4.50 -29.01 -18.10
N PRO A 112 4.49 -28.93 -16.76
CA PRO A 112 4.88 -27.70 -16.12
C PRO A 112 6.24 -27.36 -16.69
N THR A 113 6.37 -26.15 -17.23
CA THR A 113 7.69 -25.52 -17.18
C THR A 113 8.02 -25.52 -15.69
N ARG A 114 8.74 -26.55 -15.23
CA ARG A 114 9.59 -26.44 -14.06
C ARG A 114 10.32 -25.16 -14.38
N ASN A 115 10.02 -24.09 -13.64
CA ASN A 115 10.77 -22.86 -13.74
C ASN A 115 12.21 -23.34 -13.70
N ILE A 116 12.90 -23.34 -14.86
CA ILE A 116 14.29 -23.76 -14.90
C ILE A 116 14.91 -22.85 -13.86
N ARG A 117 15.41 -23.46 -12.80
CA ARG A 117 15.84 -22.72 -11.60
C ARG A 117 17.04 -21.82 -11.89
N HIS A 118 17.52 -21.88 -13.13
CA HIS A 118 18.44 -20.95 -13.72
C HIS A 118 17.76 -20.43 -14.98
N VAL A 119 17.59 -19.11 -15.05
CA VAL A 119 17.65 -18.47 -16.36
C VAL A 119 19.09 -18.79 -16.78
N ASP A 120 19.27 -19.71 -17.73
CA ASP A 120 20.48 -19.61 -18.56
C ASP A 120 20.50 -18.14 -19.00
N PRO A 121 21.59 -17.39 -18.73
CA PRO A 121 21.65 -15.99 -19.10
C PRO A 121 21.12 -15.89 -20.53
N PRO A 122 20.16 -14.97 -20.82
CA PRO A 122 19.58 -14.88 -22.15
C PRO A 122 20.72 -14.94 -23.16
N ALA A 123 20.60 -15.80 -24.18
CA ALA A 123 21.55 -15.87 -25.28
C ALA A 123 21.96 -14.42 -25.59
N THR A 124 23.22 -14.12 -25.27
CA THR A 124 23.64 -12.75 -25.09
C THR A 124 23.38 -12.01 -26.40
N PHE A 125 22.89 -10.76 -26.32
CA PHE A 125 22.73 -9.94 -27.52
C PHE A 125 24.04 -9.81 -28.33
N LEU A 126 25.17 -10.09 -27.68
CA LEU A 126 26.46 -10.29 -28.28
C LEU A 126 26.67 -11.80 -28.46
N ASP A 127 26.87 -12.25 -29.70
CA ASP A 127 27.05 -13.68 -30.02
C ASP A 127 28.33 -14.29 -29.40
N ALA A 128 29.25 -13.44 -28.93
CA ALA A 128 30.48 -13.85 -28.25
C ALA A 128 30.25 -14.02 -26.74
N PRO A 129 30.87 -14.99 -26.05
CA PRO A 129 30.81 -15.08 -24.59
C PRO A 129 31.41 -13.82 -23.94
N PRO A 130 30.92 -13.38 -22.76
CA PRO A 130 31.47 -12.22 -22.07
C PRO A 130 32.92 -12.51 -21.67
N ALA A 131 33.82 -11.62 -22.05
CA ALA A 131 35.23 -11.67 -21.66
C ALA A 131 35.40 -11.50 -20.14
N ASP A 132 36.51 -12.02 -19.62
CA ASP A 132 36.92 -11.79 -18.24
C ASP A 132 37.03 -10.28 -17.96
N GLY A 133 36.70 -9.87 -16.73
CA GLY A 133 36.67 -8.46 -16.34
C GLY A 133 35.38 -7.71 -16.67
N THR A 134 34.45 -8.30 -17.44
CA THR A 134 33.15 -7.66 -17.74
C THR A 134 32.14 -7.85 -16.60
N LEU A 135 31.18 -6.92 -16.47
CA LEU A 135 30.08 -7.01 -15.52
C LEU A 135 29.25 -8.29 -15.74
N ALA A 136 29.05 -8.70 -17.00
CA ALA A 136 28.37 -9.93 -17.36
C ALA A 136 29.09 -11.19 -16.87
N ALA A 137 30.41 -11.30 -17.09
CA ALA A 137 31.23 -12.39 -16.58
C ALA A 137 31.20 -12.44 -15.04
N CYS A 138 31.43 -11.32 -14.36
CA CYS A 138 31.37 -11.25 -12.90
C CYS A 138 30.02 -11.65 -12.32
N TYR A 139 28.93 -11.19 -12.94
CA TYR A 139 27.60 -11.56 -12.49
C TYR A 139 27.41 -13.08 -12.56
N ARG A 140 27.78 -13.69 -13.69
CA ARG A 140 27.67 -15.14 -13.94
C ARG A 140 28.57 -15.95 -13.00
N ASP A 141 29.84 -15.58 -12.88
CA ASP A 141 30.87 -16.44 -12.31
C ASP A 141 31.08 -16.21 -10.81
N VAL A 142 30.72 -15.02 -10.30
CA VAL A 142 30.99 -14.67 -8.90
C VAL A 142 29.72 -14.29 -8.14
N VAL A 143 28.92 -13.36 -8.67
CA VAL A 143 27.76 -12.82 -7.94
C VAL A 143 26.64 -13.86 -7.84
N LEU A 144 26.33 -14.54 -8.94
CA LEU A 144 25.24 -15.52 -9.01
C LEU A 144 25.50 -16.74 -8.10
N PRO A 145 26.71 -17.36 -8.07
CA PRO A 145 27.03 -18.42 -7.12
C PRO A 145 26.94 -17.96 -5.66
N LYS A 146 27.47 -16.77 -5.32
CA LYS A 146 27.36 -16.21 -3.95
C LYS A 146 25.91 -15.98 -3.53
N LEU A 147 25.08 -15.51 -4.47
CA LEU A 147 23.65 -15.37 -4.27
C LEU A 147 22.98 -16.72 -4.02
N ALA A 148 23.30 -17.74 -4.83
CA ALA A 148 22.78 -19.10 -4.69
C ALA A 148 23.20 -19.75 -3.36
N ALA A 149 24.46 -19.61 -2.94
CA ALA A 149 24.95 -20.10 -1.64
C ALA A 149 24.19 -19.46 -0.47
N ARG A 150 24.02 -18.13 -0.47
CA ARG A 150 23.20 -17.42 0.52
C ARG A 150 21.73 -17.87 0.50
N GLN A 151 21.21 -18.29 -0.65
CA GLN A 151 19.87 -18.86 -0.76
C GLN A 151 19.79 -20.24 -0.08
N ALA A 152 20.81 -21.08 -0.26
CA ALA A 152 20.90 -22.38 0.38
C ALA A 152 20.98 -22.24 1.90
N GLU A 153 21.86 -21.38 2.41
CA GLU A 153 22.03 -21.11 3.85
C GLU A 153 20.77 -20.60 4.54
N ARG A 154 20.02 -19.69 3.90
CA ARG A 154 18.84 -19.05 4.52
C ARG A 154 17.56 -19.89 4.46
N GLY A 155 17.63 -21.08 3.85
CA GLY A 155 16.46 -21.91 3.56
C GLY A 155 15.43 -21.23 2.64
N ARG A 156 14.28 -21.88 2.41
CA ARG A 156 13.22 -21.44 1.46
C ARG A 156 12.48 -20.12 1.85
N ARG A 157 13.11 -19.14 2.51
CA ARG A 157 12.44 -17.91 3.00
C ARG A 157 12.54 -16.72 2.05
N ARG A 158 11.47 -16.59 1.24
CA ARG A 158 10.62 -15.39 0.97
C ARG A 158 11.19 -14.01 0.57
N TYR A 159 12.47 -13.90 0.25
CA TYR A 159 12.88 -13.01 -0.85
C TYR A 159 13.67 -13.91 -1.78
N SER A 160 13.08 -14.29 -2.91
CA SER A 160 13.77 -15.24 -3.76
C SER A 160 15.03 -14.53 -4.23
N VAL A 161 16.18 -15.08 -3.85
CA VAL A 161 17.46 -14.69 -4.41
C VAL A 161 17.36 -14.63 -5.93
N SER A 162 16.51 -15.47 -6.54
CA SER A 162 16.12 -15.36 -7.95
C SER A 162 15.56 -14.00 -8.39
N ASN A 163 14.78 -13.28 -7.58
CA ASN A 163 14.31 -11.93 -7.96
C ASN A 163 15.46 -10.92 -7.99
N ARG A 164 16.40 -11.00 -7.06
CA ARG A 164 17.58 -10.13 -7.04
C ARG A 164 18.56 -10.50 -8.15
N ALA A 165 18.80 -11.79 -8.36
CA ALA A 165 19.59 -12.29 -9.48
C ALA A 165 19.00 -11.81 -10.82
N ASN A 166 17.69 -11.99 -11.04
CA ASN A 166 17.01 -11.50 -12.24
C ASN A 166 17.10 -9.97 -12.40
N SER A 167 17.03 -9.22 -11.30
CA SER A 167 17.19 -7.75 -11.33
C SER A 167 18.61 -7.37 -11.77
N ILE A 168 19.63 -8.03 -11.22
CA ILE A 168 21.03 -7.79 -11.58
C ILE A 168 21.29 -8.20 -13.04
N ALA A 169 20.83 -9.38 -13.45
CA ALA A 169 20.94 -9.83 -14.84
C ALA A 169 20.31 -8.82 -15.81
N ALA A 170 19.08 -8.36 -15.53
CA ALA A 170 18.40 -7.39 -16.37
C ALA A 170 19.08 -6.01 -16.38
N ALA A 171 19.70 -5.62 -15.27
CA ALA A 171 20.46 -4.38 -15.18
C ALA A 171 21.73 -4.45 -16.03
N VAL A 172 22.52 -5.53 -15.91
CA VAL A 172 23.73 -5.79 -16.72
C VAL A 172 23.38 -5.82 -18.20
N GLU A 173 22.39 -6.62 -18.59
CA GLU A 173 21.95 -6.75 -19.98
C GLU A 173 21.44 -5.43 -20.58
N ALA A 174 20.73 -4.61 -19.78
CA ALA A 174 20.26 -3.30 -20.22
C ALA A 174 21.43 -2.32 -20.42
N PHE A 175 22.45 -2.41 -19.57
CA PHE A 175 23.65 -1.57 -19.63
C PHE A 175 24.56 -1.97 -20.79
N ASP A 176 24.79 -3.26 -21.01
CA ASP A 176 25.55 -3.78 -22.16
C ASP A 176 24.90 -3.34 -23.48
N ARG A 177 23.56 -3.45 -23.57
CA ARG A 177 22.82 -2.95 -24.73
C ARG A 177 22.87 -1.43 -24.88
N MET A 178 23.07 -0.71 -23.79
CA MET A 178 23.30 0.73 -23.85
C MET A 178 24.62 1.03 -24.55
N LEU A 179 25.69 0.35 -24.12
CA LEU A 179 27.05 0.55 -24.61
C LEU A 179 27.29 -0.05 -26.00
N GLY A 180 26.49 -1.03 -26.42
CA GLY A 180 26.74 -1.79 -27.65
C GLY A 180 27.88 -2.81 -27.53
N ARG A 181 28.38 -3.03 -26.32
CA ARG A 181 29.43 -4.02 -25.95
C ARG A 181 29.21 -4.46 -24.50
N TYR A 182 29.96 -5.47 -24.05
CA TYR A 182 29.98 -5.82 -22.63
C TYR A 182 30.54 -4.67 -21.81
N GLY A 183 29.79 -4.24 -20.80
CA GLY A 183 30.22 -3.22 -19.86
C GLY A 183 31.26 -3.76 -18.89
N ALA A 184 32.21 -2.92 -18.53
CA ALA A 184 33.23 -3.14 -17.52
C ALA A 184 33.01 -2.19 -16.32
N PRO A 185 33.65 -2.43 -15.16
CA PRO A 185 33.53 -1.56 -13.99
C PRO A 185 33.81 -0.08 -14.28
N GLU A 186 34.81 0.21 -15.11
CA GLU A 186 35.22 1.54 -15.57
C GLU A 186 34.16 2.26 -16.42
N ASP A 187 33.21 1.53 -17.01
CA ASP A 187 32.13 2.11 -17.79
C ASP A 187 31.03 2.73 -16.93
N LEU A 188 31.02 2.49 -15.61
CA LEU A 188 30.04 3.09 -14.69
C LEU A 188 30.38 4.55 -14.34
N THR A 189 30.71 5.34 -15.35
CA THR A 189 30.95 6.78 -15.25
C THR A 189 29.64 7.55 -15.03
N PRO A 190 29.68 8.77 -14.45
CA PRO A 190 28.49 9.61 -14.32
C PRO A 190 27.74 9.85 -15.64
N ASP A 191 28.47 10.01 -16.74
CA ASP A 191 27.89 10.27 -18.06
C ASP A 191 27.18 9.03 -18.61
N ASN A 192 27.79 7.85 -18.48
CA ASN A 192 27.15 6.60 -18.86
C ASN A 192 25.95 6.27 -17.96
N GLU A 193 26.01 6.61 -16.66
CA GLU A 193 24.84 6.48 -15.78
C GLU A 193 23.70 7.43 -16.17
N ALA A 194 24.01 8.65 -16.59
CA ALA A 194 23.02 9.60 -17.10
C ALA A 194 22.40 9.11 -18.42
N ALA A 195 23.23 8.66 -19.38
CA ALA A 195 22.76 8.05 -20.62
C ALA A 195 21.91 6.79 -20.34
N PHE A 196 22.30 5.99 -19.35
CA PHE A 196 21.56 4.80 -18.94
C PHE A 196 20.19 5.14 -18.38
N ARG A 197 20.12 6.17 -17.53
CA ARG A 197 18.86 6.71 -17.01
C ARG A 197 17.95 7.14 -18.16
N ASP A 198 18.46 7.97 -19.06
CA ASP A 198 17.66 8.58 -20.11
C ASP A 198 17.14 7.51 -21.08
N ARG A 199 17.96 6.50 -21.41
CA ARG A 199 17.56 5.33 -22.20
C ARG A 199 16.54 4.44 -21.49
N MET A 200 16.61 4.31 -20.16
CA MET A 200 15.59 3.58 -19.41
C MET A 200 14.25 4.31 -19.38
N VAL A 201 14.28 5.63 -19.17
CA VAL A 201 13.09 6.49 -19.16
C VAL A 201 12.41 6.51 -20.53
N SER A 202 13.18 6.63 -21.63
CA SER A 202 12.62 6.60 -22.99
C SER A 202 11.95 5.27 -23.34
N ARG A 203 12.34 4.18 -22.67
CA ARG A 203 11.68 2.86 -22.76
C ARG A 203 10.49 2.69 -21.80
N GLY A 204 10.03 3.78 -21.19
CA GLY A 204 8.88 3.78 -20.28
C GLY A 204 9.13 3.16 -18.91
N LEU A 205 10.39 2.98 -18.51
CA LEU A 205 10.73 2.52 -17.16
C LEU A 205 10.75 3.70 -16.19
N SER A 206 10.29 3.47 -14.95
CA SER A 206 10.28 4.52 -13.93
C SER A 206 11.69 4.83 -13.43
N GLU A 207 11.93 6.06 -12.97
CA GLU A 207 13.20 6.45 -12.33
C GLU A 207 13.58 5.52 -11.17
N ALA A 208 12.60 5.06 -10.39
CA ALA A 208 12.85 4.10 -9.32
C ALA A 208 13.45 2.78 -9.83
N THR A 209 13.08 2.35 -11.04
CA THR A 209 13.65 1.17 -11.70
C THR A 209 15.10 1.44 -12.10
N PHE A 210 15.40 2.60 -12.67
CA PHE A 210 16.77 3.04 -12.95
C PHE A 210 17.65 3.00 -11.68
N TYR A 211 17.20 3.61 -10.58
CA TYR A 211 17.99 3.62 -9.34
C TYR A 211 18.28 2.21 -8.79
N ASN A 212 17.33 1.27 -8.95
CA ASN A 212 17.56 -0.13 -8.59
C ASN A 212 18.58 -0.78 -9.52
N TYR A 213 18.51 -0.53 -10.83
CA TYR A 213 19.43 -1.10 -11.82
C TYR A 213 20.85 -0.54 -11.66
N ALA A 214 20.99 0.78 -11.51
CA ALA A 214 22.29 1.40 -11.23
C ALA A 214 22.89 0.86 -9.92
N SER A 215 22.07 0.63 -8.89
CA SER A 215 22.51 -0.01 -7.65
C SER A 215 22.99 -1.45 -7.88
N ASP A 216 22.29 -2.23 -8.71
CA ASP A 216 22.64 -3.60 -9.11
C ASP A 216 23.92 -3.67 -9.94
N LEU A 217 24.11 -2.79 -10.92
CA LEU A 217 25.36 -2.68 -11.69
C LEU A 217 26.57 -2.40 -10.78
N ARG A 218 26.46 -1.41 -9.88
CA ARG A 218 27.53 -1.08 -8.93
C ARG A 218 27.82 -2.19 -7.92
N LEU A 219 26.88 -3.09 -7.66
CA LEU A 219 27.16 -4.27 -6.83
C LEU A 219 28.05 -5.25 -7.57
N VAL A 220 27.79 -5.48 -8.86
CA VAL A 220 28.57 -6.37 -9.71
C VAL A 220 29.96 -5.80 -9.94
N ALA A 221 30.05 -4.51 -10.29
CA ALA A 221 31.32 -3.83 -10.52
C ALA A 221 32.26 -3.92 -9.31
N ARG A 222 31.74 -3.81 -8.09
CA ARG A 222 32.55 -3.95 -6.87
C ARG A 222 33.06 -5.35 -6.56
N VAL A 223 32.41 -6.36 -7.12
CA VAL A 223 32.89 -7.73 -7.00
C VAL A 223 34.07 -7.96 -7.94
N LEU A 224 34.15 -7.22 -9.05
CA LEU A 224 35.31 -7.20 -9.94
C LEU A 224 36.43 -6.32 -9.40
N ASP A 225 36.08 -5.10 -8.99
CA ASP A 225 37.00 -4.12 -8.45
C ASP A 225 36.54 -3.68 -7.06
N PRO A 226 37.05 -4.34 -6.00
CA PRO A 226 36.76 -3.95 -4.62
C PRO A 226 37.18 -2.52 -4.26
N ALA A 227 38.05 -1.88 -5.05
CA ALA A 227 38.43 -0.48 -4.84
C ALA A 227 37.31 0.50 -5.27
N LEU A 228 36.32 0.05 -6.05
CA LEU A 228 35.18 0.88 -6.40
C LEU A 228 34.35 1.26 -5.15
N PRO A 229 34.04 2.55 -4.96
CA PRO A 229 33.35 3.02 -3.76
C PRO A 229 31.93 2.43 -3.65
N ASP A 230 31.60 1.88 -2.47
CA ASP A 230 30.26 1.36 -2.17
C ASP A 230 29.21 2.48 -2.10
N ARG A 231 28.56 2.82 -3.22
CA ARG A 231 27.44 3.77 -3.19
C ARG A 231 26.15 3.22 -2.55
N ARG A 232 26.05 1.93 -2.18
CA ARG A 232 24.86 1.38 -1.50
C ARG A 232 24.93 1.64 0.00
N ARG A 233 24.58 2.85 0.44
CA ARG A 233 24.30 3.19 1.86
C ARG A 233 25.41 2.89 2.88
N HIS A 234 26.54 2.30 2.50
CA HIS A 234 27.82 2.61 3.10
C HIS A 234 28.24 3.93 2.46
N VAL A 235 27.66 5.04 2.93
CA VAL A 235 28.33 6.32 2.78
C VAL A 235 29.76 6.04 3.19
N ALA A 236 30.72 6.16 2.25
CA ALA A 236 32.12 5.93 2.54
C ALA A 236 32.41 6.59 3.89
N PRO A 237 33.09 5.90 4.83
CA PRO A 237 33.38 6.50 6.11
C PRO A 237 33.97 7.87 5.81
N LEU A 238 33.30 8.91 6.32
CA LEU A 238 33.81 10.25 6.13
C LEU A 238 35.23 10.28 6.72
N PRO A 239 36.14 11.11 6.20
CA PRO A 239 37.44 11.29 6.84
C PRO A 239 37.25 11.64 8.33
N PRO A 240 38.28 11.56 9.17
CA PRO A 240 38.19 12.12 10.52
C PRO A 240 37.72 13.59 10.46
N PRO A 241 36.78 14.04 11.33
CA PRO A 241 36.31 15.42 11.28
C PRO A 241 37.42 16.39 11.67
N ALA A 242 37.72 17.33 10.77
CA ALA A 242 38.71 18.37 11.04
C ALA A 242 38.26 19.30 12.18
N GLU A 243 39.20 19.75 13.01
CA GLU A 243 38.94 20.71 14.08
C GLU A 243 38.29 22.01 13.53
N GLY A 244 37.48 22.66 14.36
CA GLY A 244 36.72 23.85 13.96
C GLY A 244 35.50 23.58 13.05
N THR A 245 35.22 22.32 12.69
CA THR A 245 34.05 21.96 11.88
C THR A 245 32.81 21.63 12.70
N VAL A 246 31.63 21.78 12.08
CA VAL A 246 30.33 21.40 12.66
C VAL A 246 30.30 19.91 13.01
N ARG A 247 30.89 19.04 12.17
CA ARG A 247 30.95 17.59 12.47
C ARG A 247 31.85 17.32 13.69
N HIS A 248 33.05 17.90 13.72
CA HIS A 248 33.97 17.73 14.84
C HIS A 248 33.32 18.17 16.15
N PHE A 249 32.76 19.39 16.17
CA PHE A 249 32.06 19.91 17.33
C PHE A 249 30.86 19.02 17.72
N CYS A 250 30.08 18.53 16.75
CA CYS A 250 28.95 17.65 17.05
C CYS A 250 29.40 16.33 17.69
N GLU A 251 30.46 15.72 17.17
CA GLU A 251 30.92 14.39 17.58
C GLU A 251 31.73 14.39 18.86
N HIS A 252 32.61 15.36 19.04
CA HIS A 252 33.55 15.40 20.16
C HIS A 252 33.11 16.33 21.31
N VAL A 253 32.21 17.28 21.07
CA VAL A 253 31.78 18.24 22.10
C VAL A 253 30.29 18.11 22.39
N TYR A 254 29.42 18.27 21.39
CA TYR A 254 27.98 18.33 21.58
C TYR A 254 27.37 16.99 22.02
N LYS A 255 27.60 15.89 21.28
CA LYS A 255 27.03 14.58 21.66
C LYS A 255 27.49 14.13 23.05
N PRO A 256 28.79 14.18 23.41
CA PRO A 256 29.24 13.72 24.72
C PRO A 256 28.76 14.58 25.88
N THR A 257 28.43 15.86 25.66
CA THR A 257 28.01 16.75 26.76
C THR A 257 26.49 16.95 26.83
N GLN A 258 25.82 17.12 25.69
CA GLN A 258 24.40 17.48 25.62
C GLN A 258 23.48 16.28 25.40
N LEU A 259 24.00 15.15 24.93
CA LEU A 259 23.21 13.95 24.61
C LEU A 259 23.59 12.75 25.48
N ILE A 260 24.15 12.98 26.66
CA ILE A 260 24.38 11.94 27.68
C ILE A 260 23.03 11.25 27.98
N GLY A 261 23.02 9.92 27.95
CA GLY A 261 21.81 9.11 28.16
C GLY A 261 20.79 9.14 27.01
N SER A 262 21.08 9.82 25.89
CA SER A 262 20.21 9.76 24.72
C SER A 262 20.28 8.39 24.04
N ALA A 263 19.14 7.91 23.54
CA ALA A 263 19.09 6.64 22.82
C ALA A 263 19.95 6.64 21.54
N ASP A 264 20.56 5.51 21.20
CA ASP A 264 21.41 5.32 20.00
C ASP A 264 20.78 5.81 18.70
N LEU A 265 19.45 5.68 18.58
CA LEU A 265 18.72 6.17 17.41
C LEU A 265 18.88 7.68 17.24
N VAL A 266 18.87 8.44 18.33
CA VAL A 266 19.09 9.89 18.33
C VAL A 266 20.52 10.19 17.89
N LEU A 267 21.52 9.51 18.48
CA LEU A 267 22.92 9.66 18.11
C LEU A 267 23.16 9.35 16.62
N SER A 268 22.55 8.27 16.13
CA SER A 268 22.57 7.87 14.72
C SER A 268 21.91 8.91 13.82
N ASP A 269 20.83 9.56 14.26
CA ASP A 269 20.21 10.65 13.51
C ASP A 269 21.13 11.88 13.41
N TYR A 270 21.94 12.18 14.44
CA TYR A 270 22.96 13.24 14.38
C TYR A 270 24.10 12.87 13.43
N SER A 271 24.65 11.65 13.51
CA SER A 271 25.66 11.19 12.55
C SER A 271 25.14 11.16 11.12
N ARG A 272 23.83 10.90 10.94
CA ARG A 272 23.19 10.98 9.63
C ARG A 272 23.07 12.42 9.15
N LEU A 273 22.68 13.35 10.03
CA LEU A 273 22.66 14.78 9.74
C LEU A 273 24.03 15.29 9.28
N MET A 274 25.11 14.97 10.01
CA MET A 274 26.46 15.42 9.67
C MET A 274 26.92 14.90 8.30
N ARG A 275 26.56 13.65 7.96
CA ARG A 275 26.79 13.11 6.62
C ARG A 275 26.04 13.84 5.52
N TRP A 276 24.79 14.22 5.77
CA TRP A 276 24.04 15.02 4.80
C TRP A 276 24.62 16.41 4.64
N LEU A 277 25.06 17.03 5.74
CA LEU A 277 25.68 18.34 5.70
C LEU A 277 26.99 18.32 4.90
N HIS A 278 27.82 17.30 5.13
CA HIS A 278 29.03 17.04 4.35
C HIS A 278 28.71 16.82 2.87
N GLY A 279 27.71 15.98 2.56
CA GLY A 279 27.31 15.74 1.17
C GLY A 279 26.75 16.96 0.46
N TYR A 280 26.15 17.91 1.18
CA TYR A 280 25.70 19.19 0.62
C TYR A 280 26.86 20.14 0.32
N ALA A 281 27.80 20.27 1.25
CA ALA A 281 28.93 21.20 1.12
C ALA A 281 30.10 20.63 0.29
N GLY A 282 30.11 19.31 0.04
CA GLY A 282 31.25 18.59 -0.56
C GLY A 282 32.46 18.46 0.39
N ARG A 283 32.36 18.95 1.62
CA ARG A 283 33.39 18.93 2.66
C ARG A 283 32.78 19.11 4.05
N ASP A 284 33.60 19.05 5.08
CA ASP A 284 33.16 19.46 6.41
C ASP A 284 33.00 20.98 6.50
N VAL A 285 31.83 21.38 6.99
CA VAL A 285 31.44 22.77 7.15
C VAL A 285 32.11 23.32 8.40
N ARG A 286 32.80 24.46 8.30
CA ARG A 286 33.37 25.14 9.46
C ARG A 286 32.28 25.80 10.29
N LEU A 287 32.54 25.98 11.59
CA LEU A 287 31.57 26.63 12.48
C LEU A 287 31.34 28.11 12.12
N ASP A 288 32.36 28.81 11.61
CA ASP A 288 32.32 30.21 11.16
C ASP A 288 31.48 30.43 9.88
N GLU A 289 31.21 29.38 9.11
CA GLU A 289 30.38 29.41 7.90
C GLU A 289 28.88 29.32 8.18
N LEU A 290 28.48 29.00 9.42
CA LEU A 290 27.08 28.85 9.77
C LEU A 290 26.34 30.19 9.70
N SER A 291 25.42 30.28 8.75
CA SER A 291 24.51 31.42 8.56
C SER A 291 23.10 30.94 8.23
N ALA A 292 22.09 31.81 8.37
CA ALA A 292 20.73 31.46 7.99
C ALA A 292 20.62 31.14 6.49
N VAL A 293 21.42 31.81 5.65
CA VAL A 293 21.48 31.57 4.21
C VAL A 293 22.03 30.16 3.93
N PHE A 294 23.16 29.81 4.55
CA PHE A 294 23.77 28.48 4.39
C PHE A 294 22.82 27.36 4.84
N VAL A 295 22.26 27.48 6.05
CA VAL A 295 21.32 26.48 6.57
C VAL A 295 20.05 26.42 5.70
N GLY A 296 19.55 27.57 5.22
CA GLY A 296 18.43 27.62 4.28
C GLY A 296 18.71 26.83 3.00
N GLY A 297 19.88 27.05 2.40
CA GLY A 297 20.36 26.32 1.22
C GLY A 297 20.46 24.81 1.46
N PHE A 298 21.03 24.40 2.59
CA PHE A 298 21.11 22.99 2.99
C PHE A 298 19.72 22.33 3.11
N LEU A 299 18.77 23.00 3.76
CA LEU A 299 17.41 22.46 3.92
C LEU A 299 16.66 22.38 2.59
N HIS A 300 16.87 23.36 1.70
CA HIS A 300 16.33 23.34 0.35
C HIS A 300 16.91 22.16 -0.45
N TRP A 301 18.23 21.95 -0.42
CA TRP A 301 18.89 20.80 -1.04
C TRP A 301 18.37 19.46 -0.50
N LEU A 302 18.20 19.33 0.82
CA LEU A 302 17.62 18.13 1.43
C LEU A 302 16.20 17.84 0.89
N LEU A 303 15.39 18.88 0.72
CA LEU A 303 14.04 18.76 0.18
C LEU A 303 14.06 18.40 -1.33
N ALA A 304 14.91 19.08 -2.10
CA ALA A 304 15.07 18.91 -3.55
C ALA A 304 15.63 17.52 -3.91
N SER A 305 16.41 16.90 -3.03
CA SER A 305 16.90 15.52 -3.22
C SER A 305 15.78 14.48 -3.37
N GLY A 306 14.51 14.83 -3.11
CA GLY A 306 13.35 13.94 -3.22
C GLY A 306 13.32 12.81 -2.18
N THR A 307 14.38 12.66 -1.38
CA THR A 307 14.52 11.55 -0.43
C THR A 307 13.71 11.76 0.85
N ARG A 308 13.27 12.98 1.15
CA ARG A 308 12.70 13.38 2.45
C ARG A 308 11.51 14.31 2.31
N ASN A 309 10.56 14.15 3.23
CA ASN A 309 9.44 15.08 3.39
C ASN A 309 9.83 16.27 4.29
N ALA A 310 9.04 17.35 4.22
CA ALA A 310 9.24 18.56 5.02
C ALA A 310 9.34 18.29 6.54
N ALA A 311 8.61 17.29 7.06
CA ALA A 311 8.67 16.89 8.46
C ALA A 311 10.08 16.40 8.86
N THR A 312 10.69 15.56 8.02
CA THR A 312 12.03 15.02 8.25
C THR A 312 13.09 16.11 8.11
N VAL A 313 12.93 17.01 7.12
CA VAL A 313 13.83 18.16 6.96
C VAL A 313 13.72 19.11 8.15
N ASN A 314 12.52 19.37 8.67
CA ASN A 314 12.31 20.18 9.88
C ASN A 314 12.94 19.54 11.13
N LYS A 315 12.94 18.20 11.24
CA LYS A 315 13.67 17.48 12.29
C LYS A 315 15.17 17.75 12.18
N TYR A 316 15.75 17.60 10.99
CA TYR A 316 17.17 17.85 10.76
C TYR A 316 17.57 19.32 10.98
N ARG A 317 16.72 20.26 10.55
CA ARG A 317 16.85 21.67 10.93
C ARG A 317 16.93 21.81 12.45
N GLY A 318 15.98 21.25 13.20
CA GLY A 318 15.97 21.35 14.66
C GLY A 318 17.26 20.86 15.30
N MET A 319 17.77 19.73 14.83
CA MET A 319 19.04 19.15 15.29
C MET A 319 20.24 20.03 14.95
N LEU A 320 20.35 20.52 13.71
CA LEU A 320 21.45 21.41 13.29
C LEU A 320 21.44 22.73 14.06
N MET A 321 20.26 23.34 14.25
CA MET A 321 20.11 24.56 15.03
C MET A 321 20.50 24.36 16.50
N ALA A 322 20.31 23.16 17.06
CA ALA A 322 20.72 22.86 18.44
C ALA A 322 22.25 22.77 18.57
N VAL A 323 22.92 22.15 17.59
CA VAL A 323 24.39 22.14 17.51
C VAL A 323 24.94 23.54 17.33
N TRP A 324 24.38 24.32 16.39
CA TRP A 324 24.80 25.70 16.13
C TRP A 324 24.64 26.57 17.39
N ARG A 325 23.50 26.50 18.09
CA ARG A 325 23.30 27.26 19.33
C ARG A 325 24.34 26.94 20.38
N SER A 326 24.60 25.66 20.61
CA SER A 326 25.61 25.24 21.59
C SER A 326 27.03 25.69 21.22
N ALA A 327 27.37 25.75 19.93
CA ALA A 327 28.65 26.28 19.47
C ALA A 327 28.73 27.82 19.63
N ALA A 328 27.64 28.53 19.33
CA ALA A 328 27.56 29.99 19.44
C ALA A 328 27.61 30.46 20.90
N GLU A 329 26.96 29.74 21.83
CA GLU A 329 27.05 29.99 23.28
C GLU A 329 28.49 29.88 23.83
N ARG A 330 29.36 29.17 23.11
CA ARG A 330 30.80 29.02 23.42
C ARG A 330 31.69 29.94 22.58
N HIS A 331 31.09 30.87 21.83
CA HIS A 331 31.80 31.76 20.90
C HIS A 331 32.63 31.05 19.82
N LEU A 332 32.28 29.80 19.49
CA LEU A 332 32.95 29.01 18.45
C LEU A 332 32.28 29.14 17.07
N ALA A 333 31.06 29.68 17.03
CA ALA A 333 30.28 29.91 15.82
C ALA A 333 29.61 31.30 15.87
N PRO A 334 29.20 31.87 14.73
CA PRO A 334 28.46 33.13 14.71
C PRO A 334 27.15 33.03 15.49
N PRO A 335 26.59 34.17 15.97
CA PRO A 335 25.30 34.19 16.62
C PRO A 335 24.20 33.51 15.79
N VAL A 336 23.37 32.71 16.46
CA VAL A 336 22.35 31.91 15.77
C VAL A 336 21.27 32.80 15.15
N GLN A 337 21.13 32.71 13.84
CA GLN A 337 20.07 33.41 13.11
C GLN A 337 18.79 32.56 12.99
N ARG A 338 17.63 33.23 12.86
CA ARG A 338 16.34 32.54 12.75
C ARG A 338 16.16 31.91 11.35
N VAL A 339 16.33 30.60 11.26
CA VAL A 339 15.96 29.82 10.07
C VAL A 339 14.48 29.44 10.14
N ARG A 340 13.64 29.75 9.14
CA ARG A 340 12.21 29.37 9.17
C ARG A 340 12.03 27.85 9.05
N LYS A 341 10.97 27.31 9.67
CA LYS A 341 10.57 25.91 9.45
C LYS A 341 9.88 25.82 8.09
N LEU A 342 10.12 24.72 7.36
CA LEU A 342 9.38 24.43 6.15
C LEU A 342 7.91 24.18 6.48
N LYS A 343 7.00 24.68 5.64
CA LYS A 343 5.57 24.40 5.76
C LYS A 343 5.36 22.90 5.64
N GLN A 344 4.73 22.31 6.65
CA GLN A 344 4.39 20.90 6.67
C GLN A 344 2.88 20.79 6.53
N ALA A 345 2.41 20.09 5.49
CA ALA A 345 1.03 19.66 5.43
C ALA A 345 0.78 18.68 6.58
N PHE A 346 -0.23 18.97 7.40
CA PHE A 346 -0.73 18.05 8.41
C PHE A 346 -2.06 17.51 7.90
N ASP A 347 -2.06 16.28 7.38
CA ASP A 347 -3.32 15.59 7.12
C ASP A 347 -4.07 15.44 8.44
N ALA A 348 -5.40 15.45 8.47
CA ALA A 348 -6.12 15.15 9.71
C ALA A 348 -5.76 13.72 10.21
N PRO A 349 -5.65 13.49 11.52
CA PRO A 349 -5.52 12.13 12.03
C PRO A 349 -6.80 11.32 11.71
N ASP A 350 -6.60 10.09 11.27
CA ASP A 350 -7.64 9.08 11.06
C ASP A 350 -7.60 7.99 12.15
N SER A 351 -8.76 7.45 12.49
CA SER A 351 -8.96 6.35 13.44
C SER A 351 -9.70 5.17 12.79
N LEU A 352 -9.83 4.05 13.50
CA LEU A 352 -10.62 2.89 13.07
C LEU A 352 -12.06 3.05 13.54
N SER A 353 -13.06 2.53 12.82
CA SER A 353 -14.41 2.32 13.38
C SER A 353 -14.40 1.15 14.33
N ARG A 354 -15.45 1.06 15.15
CA ARG A 354 -15.69 -0.12 15.98
C ARG A 354 -15.72 -1.38 15.10
N ASP A 355 -16.40 -1.34 13.96
CA ASP A 355 -16.41 -2.45 12.99
C ASP A 355 -15.03 -2.74 12.37
N GLU A 356 -14.24 -1.71 12.02
CA GLU A 356 -12.86 -1.91 11.55
C GLU A 356 -11.98 -2.50 12.65
N LEU A 357 -12.14 -2.07 13.90
CA LEU A 357 -11.38 -2.59 15.04
C LEU A 357 -11.75 -4.04 15.33
N GLN A 358 -13.04 -4.39 15.30
CA GLN A 358 -13.51 -5.76 15.47
C GLN A 358 -12.93 -6.67 14.38
N ARG A 359 -13.06 -6.29 13.10
CA ARG A 359 -12.44 -7.03 11.99
C ARG A 359 -10.92 -7.15 12.14
N LEU A 360 -10.25 -6.12 12.66
CA LEU A 360 -8.81 -6.16 12.91
C LEU A 360 -8.43 -7.22 13.96
N ILE A 361 -9.25 -7.36 15.01
CA ILE A 361 -9.05 -8.31 16.10
C ILE A 361 -9.27 -9.76 15.62
N GLU A 362 -10.24 -9.97 14.74
CA GLU A 362 -10.62 -11.30 14.20
C GLU A 362 -9.74 -11.76 13.02
N ALA A 363 -9.24 -10.82 12.22
CA ALA A 363 -8.48 -11.10 11.00
C ALA A 363 -7.26 -12.04 11.15
N PRO A 364 -6.54 -12.13 12.29
CA PRO A 364 -5.50 -13.12 12.48
C PRO A 364 -5.98 -14.56 12.24
N ALA A 365 -7.24 -14.90 12.50
CA ALA A 365 -7.79 -16.25 12.30
C ALA A 365 -7.89 -16.64 10.82
N ALA A 366 -8.07 -15.67 9.92
CA ALA A 366 -8.14 -15.91 8.48
C ALA A 366 -6.76 -16.10 7.81
N ILE A 367 -5.67 -15.97 8.56
CA ILE A 367 -4.31 -16.04 8.02
C ILE A 367 -3.72 -17.43 8.27
N ALA A 368 -3.26 -18.08 7.21
CA ALA A 368 -2.47 -19.30 7.30
C ALA A 368 -1.06 -19.01 7.88
N TRP A 369 -0.97 -19.02 9.21
CA TRP A 369 0.30 -18.86 9.93
C TRP A 369 1.17 -20.10 9.78
N ARG A 370 2.48 -19.89 9.65
CA ARG A 370 3.44 -20.99 9.45
C ARG A 370 4.26 -21.32 10.70
N LYS A 371 4.22 -20.45 11.70
CA LYS A 371 5.03 -20.52 12.91
C LYS A 371 4.28 -19.85 14.04
N THR A 372 4.51 -20.33 15.24
CA THR A 372 4.16 -19.64 16.49
C THR A 372 4.99 -18.37 16.66
N ILE A 373 4.51 -17.46 17.50
CA ILE A 373 5.24 -16.25 17.92
C ILE A 373 5.67 -16.47 19.36
N ALA A 374 6.98 -16.66 19.59
CA ALA A 374 7.54 -16.99 20.91
C ALA A 374 6.82 -18.17 21.58
N GLY A 375 6.51 -19.23 20.82
CA GLY A 375 5.79 -20.40 21.34
C GLY A 375 4.26 -20.25 21.40
N VAL A 376 3.70 -19.07 21.12
CA VAL A 376 2.24 -18.84 21.17
C VAL A 376 1.58 -18.93 19.81
N CYS A 377 0.33 -19.40 19.81
CA CYS A 377 -0.56 -19.33 18.65
C CYS A 377 -0.64 -17.87 18.14
N PRO A 378 -0.28 -17.58 16.88
CA PRO A 378 -0.28 -16.21 16.38
C PRO A 378 -1.65 -15.51 16.46
N ILE A 379 -2.74 -16.28 16.40
CA ILE A 379 -4.11 -15.75 16.54
C ILE A 379 -4.29 -15.15 17.94
N ALA A 380 -4.01 -15.94 18.98
CA ALA A 380 -4.08 -15.49 20.38
C ALA A 380 -3.13 -14.31 20.64
N TRP A 381 -1.88 -14.41 20.17
CA TRP A 381 -0.87 -13.34 20.32
C TRP A 381 -1.35 -12.00 19.75
N TRP A 382 -1.85 -11.99 18.51
CA TRP A 382 -2.30 -10.76 17.86
C TRP A 382 -3.59 -10.22 18.47
N ARG A 383 -4.55 -11.09 18.84
CA ARG A 383 -5.77 -10.69 19.54
C ARG A 383 -5.44 -9.97 20.86
N ALA A 384 -4.62 -10.59 21.70
CA ALA A 384 -4.16 -9.98 22.95
C ALA A 384 -3.44 -8.65 22.71
N TYR A 385 -2.53 -8.61 21.71
CA TYR A 385 -1.82 -7.38 21.35
C TYR A 385 -2.77 -6.25 20.96
N PHE A 386 -3.80 -6.52 20.15
CA PHE A 386 -4.73 -5.47 19.72
C PHE A 386 -5.64 -4.98 20.84
N LEU A 387 -6.16 -5.88 21.68
CA LEU A 387 -7.01 -5.51 22.82
C LEU A 387 -6.22 -4.67 23.83
N VAL A 388 -5.03 -5.11 24.22
CA VAL A 388 -4.18 -4.33 25.15
C VAL A 388 -3.76 -3.01 24.52
N ALA A 389 -3.40 -2.99 23.23
CA ALA A 389 -3.05 -1.74 22.53
C ALA A 389 -4.20 -0.74 22.47
N PHE A 390 -5.44 -1.23 22.33
CA PHE A 390 -6.63 -0.40 22.32
C PHE A 390 -6.92 0.15 23.71
N TYR A 391 -7.11 -0.69 24.72
CA TYR A 391 -7.53 -0.25 26.06
C TYR A 391 -6.49 0.58 26.81
N THR A 392 -5.20 0.32 26.61
CA THR A 392 -4.13 1.13 27.24
C THR A 392 -3.75 2.34 26.40
N GLY A 393 -4.09 2.33 25.11
CA GLY A 393 -3.57 3.27 24.14
C GLY A 393 -2.04 3.31 24.05
N MET A 394 -1.27 2.36 24.60
CA MET A 394 0.19 2.47 24.70
C MET A 394 0.89 2.57 23.33
N ARG A 395 2.10 3.17 23.31
CA ARG A 395 2.93 3.18 22.10
C ARG A 395 3.44 1.76 21.84
N ARG A 396 3.54 1.34 20.58
CA ARG A 396 4.05 0.00 20.20
C ARG A 396 5.32 -0.42 20.95
N ARG A 397 6.32 0.45 21.08
CA ARG A 397 7.58 0.09 21.79
C ARG A 397 7.29 -0.25 23.25
N SER A 398 6.47 0.54 23.92
CA SER A 398 6.05 0.34 25.31
C SER A 398 5.22 -0.94 25.47
N LEU A 399 4.31 -1.23 24.53
CA LEU A 399 3.59 -2.50 24.50
C LEU A 399 4.55 -3.69 24.39
N LEU A 400 5.49 -3.63 23.45
CA LEU A 400 6.45 -4.72 23.24
C LEU A 400 7.50 -4.85 24.35
N SER A 401 7.61 -3.87 25.26
CA SER A 401 8.46 -3.94 26.44
C SER A 401 7.69 -4.28 27.72
N LEU A 402 6.37 -4.46 27.63
CA LEU A 402 5.55 -4.81 28.79
C LEU A 402 5.91 -6.22 29.26
N ARG A 403 6.18 -6.37 30.55
CA ARG A 403 6.48 -7.66 31.17
C ARG A 403 5.21 -8.38 31.58
N THR A 404 5.29 -9.70 31.66
CA THR A 404 4.22 -10.53 32.20
C THR A 404 3.88 -10.13 33.64
N ALA A 405 4.92 -9.83 34.44
CA ALA A 405 4.78 -9.40 35.83
C ALA A 405 4.13 -8.01 35.99
N ASP A 406 4.07 -7.20 34.92
CA ASP A 406 3.40 -5.90 34.94
C ASP A 406 1.86 -6.04 34.86
N VAL A 407 1.34 -7.26 34.65
CA VAL A 407 -0.10 -7.51 34.47
C VAL A 407 -0.64 -8.42 35.57
N ASN A 408 -1.58 -7.90 36.35
CA ASN A 408 -2.34 -8.69 37.29
C ASN A 408 -3.63 -9.18 36.61
N LEU A 409 -3.71 -10.47 36.29
CA LEU A 409 -4.86 -11.07 35.61
C LEU A 409 -6.12 -11.15 36.48
N GLU A 410 -5.99 -11.12 37.80
CA GLU A 410 -7.14 -11.17 38.72
C GLU A 410 -7.85 -9.81 38.77
N THR A 411 -7.08 -8.73 38.84
CA THR A 411 -7.63 -7.35 38.94
C THR A 411 -7.75 -6.64 37.60
N GLY A 412 -7.14 -7.19 36.55
CA GLY A 412 -7.03 -6.53 35.24
C GLY A 412 -6.08 -5.34 35.23
N VAL A 413 -5.33 -5.09 36.30
CA VAL A 413 -4.42 -3.95 36.41
C VAL A 413 -3.16 -4.19 35.58
N VAL A 414 -2.76 -3.19 34.80
CA VAL A 414 -1.47 -3.15 34.10
C VAL A 414 -0.64 -1.99 34.64
N ASP A 415 0.47 -2.31 35.31
CA ASP A 415 1.41 -1.35 35.87
C ASP A 415 2.63 -1.18 34.96
N ALA A 416 2.51 -0.34 33.94
CA ALA A 416 3.59 -0.09 33.00
C ALA A 416 4.65 0.84 33.63
N ALA A 417 5.83 0.29 33.91
CA ALA A 417 6.95 1.04 34.50
C ALA A 417 7.38 2.23 33.64
N GLY A 418 7.92 3.28 34.27
CA GLY A 418 8.34 4.51 33.59
C GLY A 418 9.39 4.31 32.49
N GLU A 419 10.28 3.33 32.65
CA GLU A 419 11.31 2.94 31.69
C GLU A 419 10.73 2.47 30.35
N THR A 420 9.49 1.94 30.36
CA THR A 420 8.79 1.52 29.13
C THR A 420 8.32 2.72 28.29
N PHE A 421 8.22 3.91 28.90
CA PHE A 421 7.73 5.12 28.27
C PHE A 421 8.87 6.06 27.88
N LYS A 422 8.69 6.74 26.74
CA LYS A 422 9.61 7.77 26.26
C LYS A 422 9.80 8.93 27.27
N THR A 423 8.80 9.17 28.13
CA THR A 423 8.78 10.26 29.10
C THR A 423 9.37 9.87 30.46
N GLY A 424 9.69 8.59 30.70
CA GLY A 424 10.11 8.10 32.02
C GLY A 424 8.99 8.05 33.06
N LYS A 425 7.74 8.38 32.69
CA LYS A 425 6.59 8.41 33.60
C LYS A 425 5.79 7.12 33.46
N GLY A 426 5.77 6.31 34.51
CA GLY A 426 4.96 5.09 34.56
C GLY A 426 3.47 5.42 34.51
N GLN A 427 2.66 4.44 34.14
CA GLN A 427 1.21 4.60 34.08
C GLN A 427 0.51 3.28 34.40
N ARG A 428 -0.56 3.40 35.18
CA ARG A 428 -1.47 2.30 35.51
C ARG A 428 -2.67 2.32 34.56
N TYR A 429 -3.05 1.15 34.06
CA TYR A 429 -4.24 0.94 33.24
C TYR A 429 -5.10 -0.17 33.83
N ILE A 430 -6.39 -0.16 33.47
CA ILE A 430 -7.33 -1.23 33.79
C ILE A 430 -7.76 -1.88 32.48
N LEU A 431 -7.60 -3.20 32.39
CA LEU A 431 -8.07 -4.00 31.27
C LEU A 431 -9.48 -4.54 31.54
N PRO A 432 -10.38 -4.49 30.56
CA PRO A 432 -11.67 -5.14 30.68
C PRO A 432 -11.55 -6.68 30.53
N PRO A 433 -12.59 -7.44 30.93
CA PRO A 433 -12.55 -8.90 30.99
C PRO A 433 -12.08 -9.59 29.71
N GLU A 434 -12.50 -9.13 28.54
CA GLU A 434 -12.11 -9.72 27.26
C GLU A 434 -10.62 -9.54 26.94
N ALA A 435 -10.02 -8.43 27.39
CA ALA A 435 -8.59 -8.21 27.27
C ALA A 435 -7.83 -9.12 28.24
N ILE A 436 -8.32 -9.29 29.48
CA ILE A 436 -7.74 -10.21 30.47
C ILE A 436 -7.73 -11.64 29.95
N VAL A 437 -8.86 -12.13 29.40
CA VAL A 437 -8.96 -13.47 28.80
C VAL A 437 -7.93 -13.62 27.67
N ALA A 438 -7.83 -12.64 26.78
CA ALA A 438 -6.86 -12.68 25.70
C ALA A 438 -5.39 -12.68 26.20
N VAL A 439 -5.08 -11.93 27.27
CA VAL A 439 -3.75 -11.94 27.89
C VAL A 439 -3.46 -13.29 28.53
N ALA A 440 -4.42 -13.87 29.25
CA ALA A 440 -4.27 -15.16 29.93
C ALA A 440 -3.92 -16.29 28.94
N GLU A 441 -4.48 -16.27 27.73
CA GLU A 441 -4.15 -17.26 26.70
C GLU A 441 -2.70 -17.20 26.20
N ILE A 442 -2.05 -16.04 26.30
CA ILE A 442 -0.70 -15.84 25.75
C ILE A 442 0.37 -15.87 26.83
N ILE A 443 -0.01 -15.93 28.11
CA ILE A 443 0.94 -16.00 29.23
C ILE A 443 1.68 -17.33 29.28
N GLN A 444 1.11 -18.37 28.68
CA GLN A 444 1.71 -19.69 28.51
C GLN A 444 2.29 -19.86 27.11
N PRO A 445 3.52 -20.40 26.96
CA PRO A 445 4.48 -20.74 28.03
C PRO A 445 5.00 -19.51 28.80
N PRO A 446 5.53 -19.70 30.04
CA PRO A 446 6.06 -18.61 30.87
C PRO A 446 7.13 -17.80 30.13
N ARG A 447 7.14 -16.48 30.35
CA ARG A 447 8.02 -15.54 29.65
C ARG A 447 8.20 -14.25 30.44
N GLU A 448 9.32 -13.57 30.23
CA GLU A 448 9.54 -12.25 30.81
C GLU A 448 8.64 -11.19 30.16
N LEU A 449 8.69 -11.06 28.82
CA LEU A 449 7.90 -10.08 28.08
C LEU A 449 6.54 -10.63 27.69
N LEU A 450 5.47 -9.91 28.01
CA LEU A 450 4.10 -10.32 27.67
C LEU A 450 3.97 -10.55 26.15
N PHE A 451 4.46 -9.58 25.37
CA PHE A 451 4.49 -9.65 23.91
C PHE A 451 5.88 -10.02 23.38
N ALA A 452 6.48 -11.06 23.97
CA ALA A 452 7.76 -11.60 23.51
C ALA A 452 7.75 -11.88 22.00
N ARG A 453 8.83 -11.49 21.33
CA ARG A 453 8.92 -11.60 19.88
C ARG A 453 10.36 -11.91 19.44
N PRO A 454 10.62 -13.09 18.84
CA PRO A 454 11.98 -13.52 18.51
C PRO A 454 12.50 -12.95 17.19
N ASP A 455 11.68 -12.21 16.44
CA ASP A 455 12.00 -11.74 15.10
C ASP A 455 12.27 -10.22 15.05
N ASP A 456 12.82 -9.77 13.92
CA ASP A 456 13.15 -8.36 13.73
C ASP A 456 11.90 -7.46 13.64
N ARG A 457 12.12 -6.16 13.91
CA ARG A 457 11.10 -5.11 13.79
C ARG A 457 10.39 -5.09 12.43
N GLN A 458 11.02 -5.54 11.36
CA GLN A 458 10.43 -5.51 10.02
C GLN A 458 9.34 -6.57 9.87
N ASN A 459 9.54 -7.75 10.46
CA ASN A 459 8.55 -8.83 10.41
C ASN A 459 7.27 -8.45 11.16
N PHE A 460 7.37 -7.77 12.31
CA PHE A 460 6.20 -7.18 12.99
C PHE A 460 5.35 -6.34 12.03
N HIS A 461 5.99 -5.42 11.29
CA HIS A 461 5.26 -4.54 10.37
C HIS A 461 4.69 -5.28 9.15
N LYS A 462 5.40 -6.30 8.66
CA LYS A 462 4.92 -7.14 7.54
C LYS A 462 3.69 -7.94 7.96
N GLU A 463 3.69 -8.53 9.15
CA GLU A 463 2.58 -9.32 9.67
C GLU A 463 1.37 -8.45 10.01
N LEU A 464 1.58 -7.36 10.74
CA LEU A 464 0.54 -6.34 10.95
C LEU A 464 -0.01 -5.85 9.60
N GLY A 465 0.86 -5.78 8.60
CA GLY A 465 0.50 -5.44 7.25
C GLY A 465 -0.50 -6.41 6.59
N LYS A 466 -0.30 -7.71 6.79
CA LYS A 466 -1.18 -8.78 6.32
C LYS A 466 -2.51 -8.80 7.08
N ILE A 467 -2.48 -8.59 8.40
CA ILE A 467 -3.69 -8.57 9.22
C ILE A 467 -4.62 -7.44 8.77
N PHE A 468 -4.09 -6.22 8.59
CA PHE A 468 -4.90 -5.12 8.04
C PHE A 468 -5.49 -5.42 6.66
N ALA A 469 -4.76 -6.15 5.81
CA ALA A 469 -5.27 -6.54 4.50
C ALA A 469 -6.35 -7.63 4.61
N ALA A 470 -6.18 -8.61 5.51
CA ALA A 470 -7.18 -9.64 5.78
C ALA A 470 -8.45 -9.07 6.43
N ALA A 471 -8.31 -8.03 7.25
CA ALA A 471 -9.42 -7.30 7.84
C ALA A 471 -10.15 -6.38 6.85
N ASP A 472 -9.69 -6.25 5.61
CA ASP A 472 -10.16 -5.26 4.62
C ASP A 472 -10.21 -3.83 5.17
N ILE A 473 -9.11 -3.42 5.84
CA ILE A 473 -8.94 -2.08 6.38
C ILE A 473 -8.01 -1.31 5.47
N ARG A 474 -8.52 -0.19 4.94
CA ARG A 474 -7.73 0.69 4.06
C ARG A 474 -6.52 1.24 4.82
N PRO A 475 -5.35 1.34 4.16
CA PRO A 475 -4.21 2.06 4.73
C PRO A 475 -4.60 3.48 5.11
N SER A 476 -4.01 3.99 6.19
CA SER A 476 -4.15 5.40 6.56
C SER A 476 -3.71 6.30 5.41
N THR A 477 -4.42 7.41 5.21
CA THR A 477 -4.05 8.45 4.26
C THR A 477 -2.73 9.14 4.64
N ARG A 478 -2.36 9.12 5.94
CA ARG A 478 -1.10 9.66 6.44
C ARG A 478 0.08 8.74 6.11
N ARG A 479 0.91 9.15 5.14
CA ARG A 479 2.17 8.46 4.76
C ARG A 479 3.12 8.14 5.92
N SER A 480 3.11 8.95 6.98
CA SER A 480 4.06 8.87 8.09
C SER A 480 3.59 7.99 9.25
N MET A 481 2.35 7.48 9.22
CA MET A 481 1.75 6.84 10.39
C MET A 481 1.59 5.32 10.21
N ASN A 482 2.26 4.61 11.10
CA ASN A 482 2.26 3.17 11.19
C ASN A 482 0.89 2.65 11.67
N LYS A 483 0.46 1.52 11.09
CA LYS A 483 -0.78 0.80 11.40
C LYS A 483 -1.10 0.69 12.90
N GLY A 484 -0.10 0.41 13.74
CA GLY A 484 -0.29 0.31 15.19
C GLY A 484 -0.65 1.63 15.89
N HIS A 485 -0.28 2.79 15.33
CA HIS A 485 -0.66 4.08 15.89
C HIS A 485 -2.12 4.43 15.58
N ARG A 486 -2.73 3.83 14.56
CA ARG A 486 -4.16 4.02 14.27
C ARG A 486 -5.03 3.46 15.39
N ILE A 487 -4.66 2.32 15.99
CA ILE A 487 -5.33 1.73 17.17
C ILE A 487 -5.30 2.70 18.37
N ARG A 488 -4.12 3.25 18.68
CA ARG A 488 -3.94 4.26 19.73
C ARG A 488 -4.78 5.52 19.49
N ARG A 489 -4.97 5.91 18.22
CA ARG A 489 -5.84 7.04 17.86
C ARG A 489 -7.31 6.69 18.02
N THR A 490 -7.71 5.46 17.68
CA THR A 490 -9.09 4.99 17.89
C THR A 490 -9.51 5.17 19.34
N ILE A 491 -8.79 4.61 20.32
CA ILE A 491 -9.18 4.77 21.72
C ILE A 491 -9.16 6.24 22.16
N ALA A 492 -8.20 7.03 21.69
CA ALA A 492 -8.14 8.45 22.03
C ALA A 492 -9.33 9.23 21.48
N THR A 493 -9.75 8.93 20.24
CA THR A 493 -10.94 9.50 19.62
C THR A 493 -12.21 9.11 20.37
N GLU A 494 -12.38 7.83 20.72
CA GLU A 494 -13.56 7.35 21.46
C GLU A 494 -13.64 8.01 22.85
N ILE A 495 -12.55 8.01 23.61
CA ILE A 495 -12.50 8.67 24.92
C ILE A 495 -12.69 10.18 24.80
N ALA A 496 -12.17 10.82 23.76
CA ALA A 496 -12.39 12.26 23.56
C ALA A 496 -13.85 12.59 23.21
N ALA A 497 -14.52 11.72 22.47
CA ALA A 497 -15.94 11.86 22.15
C ALA A 497 -16.82 11.71 23.39
N GLU A 498 -16.47 10.76 24.26
CA GLU A 498 -17.29 10.41 25.44
C GLU A 498 -16.96 11.24 26.69
N HIS A 499 -15.67 11.53 26.92
CA HIS A 499 -15.17 12.13 28.17
C HIS A 499 -14.30 13.37 27.94
N GLY A 500 -14.20 13.87 26.72
CA GLY A 500 -13.40 15.05 26.38
C GLY A 500 -11.91 14.79 26.16
N VAL A 501 -11.23 15.78 25.56
CA VAL A 501 -9.84 15.66 25.10
C VAL A 501 -8.86 15.53 26.25
N GLU A 502 -9.19 16.07 27.41
CA GLU A 502 -8.40 16.04 28.64
C GLU A 502 -8.28 14.59 29.16
N ALA A 503 -9.38 13.85 29.18
CA ALA A 503 -9.39 12.43 29.55
C ALA A 503 -8.55 11.61 28.57
N ALA A 504 -8.73 11.82 27.27
CA ALA A 504 -7.94 11.16 26.24
C ALA A 504 -6.44 11.50 26.35
N ALA A 505 -6.10 12.76 26.61
CA ALA A 505 -4.72 13.21 26.78
C ALA A 505 -4.07 12.57 28.00
N ARG A 506 -4.79 12.48 29.12
CA ARG A 506 -4.36 11.79 30.35
C ARG A 506 -4.11 10.31 30.09
N LEU A 507 -5.05 9.61 29.47
CA LEU A 507 -4.89 8.20 29.08
C LEU A 507 -3.62 8.00 28.24
N LEU A 508 -3.37 8.90 27.30
CA LEU A 508 -2.23 8.83 26.41
C LEU A 508 -0.90 9.30 27.04
N GLY A 509 -0.91 9.94 28.21
CA GLY A 509 0.27 10.60 28.78
C GLY A 509 0.80 11.73 27.87
N ASN A 510 -0.10 12.55 27.32
CA ASN A 510 0.19 13.71 26.47
C ASN A 510 -0.52 14.96 27.01
N THR A 511 -0.21 16.14 26.46
CA THR A 511 -1.01 17.35 26.69
C THR A 511 -2.28 17.34 25.82
N PRO A 512 -3.36 18.04 26.23
CA PRO A 512 -4.58 18.17 25.43
C PRO A 512 -4.33 18.66 23.99
N ASP A 513 -3.46 19.66 23.79
CA ASP A 513 -3.16 20.17 22.46
C ASP A 513 -2.45 19.16 21.56
N VAL A 514 -1.51 18.41 22.12
CA VAL A 514 -0.83 17.32 21.39
C VAL A 514 -1.83 16.21 21.06
N CYS A 515 -2.73 15.90 21.98
CA CYS A 515 -3.80 14.93 21.79
C CYS A 515 -4.72 15.35 20.63
N ARG A 516 -5.30 16.55 20.71
CA ARG A 516 -6.19 17.13 19.69
C ARG A 516 -5.55 17.15 18.30
N LYS A 517 -4.30 17.60 18.21
CA LYS A 517 -3.59 17.76 16.92
C LYS A 517 -3.20 16.44 16.26
N HIS A 518 -2.79 15.45 17.06
CA HIS A 518 -2.13 14.26 16.52
C HIS A 518 -2.93 12.98 16.65
N TYR A 519 -3.90 12.94 17.56
CA TYR A 519 -4.57 11.69 17.94
C TYR A 519 -6.07 11.68 17.68
N ILE A 520 -6.76 12.80 17.90
CA ILE A 520 -8.23 12.85 17.80
C ILE A 520 -8.65 13.00 16.34
N ASP A 521 -9.35 12.00 15.83
CA ASP A 521 -9.95 12.03 14.50
C ASP A 521 -11.18 12.94 14.49
N PRO A 522 -11.10 14.12 13.85
CA PRO A 522 -12.17 15.10 13.90
C PRO A 522 -13.47 14.62 13.24
N THR A 523 -13.39 13.61 12.36
CA THR A 523 -14.56 13.06 11.65
C THR A 523 -15.42 12.15 12.53
N ARG A 524 -14.89 11.73 13.69
CA ARG A 524 -15.54 10.73 14.57
C ARG A 524 -15.70 11.21 16.01
N SER A 525 -14.95 12.22 16.42
CA SER A 525 -15.05 12.78 17.77
C SER A 525 -16.23 13.73 17.97
N GLY A 526 -17.16 13.83 17.00
CA GLY A 526 -18.26 14.81 17.02
C GLY A 526 -17.84 16.27 16.82
N TYR A 527 -16.54 16.58 16.60
CA TYR A 527 -16.11 17.97 16.42
C TYR A 527 -16.65 18.60 15.13
N SER A 528 -16.88 17.80 14.08
CA SER A 528 -17.48 18.29 12.84
C SER A 528 -18.97 18.63 12.98
N THR A 529 -19.66 18.13 14.02
CA THR A 529 -21.09 18.40 14.23
C THR A 529 -21.34 19.67 15.03
N VAL A 530 -20.31 20.37 15.52
CA VAL A 530 -20.51 21.65 16.25
C VAL A 530 -21.28 22.65 15.39
N ALA A 531 -20.93 22.75 14.10
CA ALA A 531 -21.67 23.60 13.17
C ALA A 531 -23.12 23.13 12.95
N ALA A 532 -23.37 21.82 13.01
CA ALA A 532 -24.72 21.25 12.91
C ALA A 532 -25.54 21.37 14.20
N SER A 533 -24.87 21.55 15.36
CA SER A 533 -25.53 21.81 16.64
C SER A 533 -25.76 23.30 16.92
N LEU A 534 -25.17 24.20 16.14
CA LEU A 534 -25.52 25.61 16.22
C LEU A 534 -26.97 25.77 15.73
N PRO A 535 -27.82 26.52 16.45
CA PRO A 535 -29.15 26.82 15.95
C PRO A 535 -29.03 27.47 14.57
N PRO A 536 -29.85 27.07 13.59
CA PRO A 536 -29.77 27.64 12.25
C PRO A 536 -29.99 29.16 12.34
N LEU A 537 -28.99 29.94 11.89
CA LEU A 537 -29.04 31.41 11.94
C LEU A 537 -30.09 32.00 11.00
N LEU A 538 -30.57 31.19 10.05
CA LEU A 538 -31.66 31.52 9.14
C LEU A 538 -32.80 30.56 9.44
N ALA A 539 -34.03 31.08 9.53
CA ALA A 539 -35.21 30.23 9.50
C ALA A 539 -35.07 29.26 8.34
N THR A 540 -35.24 27.97 8.61
CA THR A 540 -35.16 26.93 7.58
C THR A 540 -35.99 27.40 6.40
N PRO A 541 -35.39 27.70 5.24
CA PRO A 541 -36.18 28.02 4.06
C PRO A 541 -37.14 26.84 3.85
N PRO A 542 -38.41 27.09 3.47
CA PRO A 542 -39.35 26.01 3.19
C PRO A 542 -38.65 24.99 2.29
N ALA A 543 -38.72 23.71 2.67
CA ALA A 543 -38.02 22.61 2.00
C ALA A 543 -38.01 22.86 0.50
N THR A 544 -36.83 22.93 -0.09
CA THR A 544 -36.73 23.26 -1.51
C THR A 544 -37.56 22.24 -2.30
N PRO A 545 -38.19 22.62 -3.43
CA PRO A 545 -38.95 21.66 -4.25
C PRO A 545 -38.18 20.38 -4.58
N ALA A 546 -36.84 20.43 -4.57
CA ALA A 546 -35.95 19.28 -4.68
C ALA A 546 -36.06 18.29 -3.51
N GLU A 547 -36.14 18.75 -2.25
CA GLU A 547 -36.26 17.89 -1.06
C GLU A 547 -37.57 17.09 -1.06
N GLN A 548 -38.68 17.72 -1.44
CA GLN A 548 -39.98 17.06 -1.61
C GLN A 548 -40.04 16.07 -2.78
N LEU A 549 -39.06 16.12 -3.68
CA LEU A 549 -38.91 15.22 -4.82
C LEU A 549 -38.24 13.90 -4.42
N PHE A 550 -37.59 13.83 -3.25
CA PHE A 550 -36.93 12.60 -2.77
C PHE A 550 -37.85 11.66 -1.98
N ASP A 551 -38.98 12.15 -1.47
CA ASP A 551 -39.90 11.34 -0.65
C ASP A 551 -40.85 10.46 -1.48
N ASP A 552 -41.13 10.86 -2.72
CA ASP A 552 -41.97 10.10 -3.65
C ASP A 552 -41.23 9.77 -4.95
N PRO A 553 -40.79 8.51 -5.15
CA PRO A 553 -40.12 8.10 -6.38
C PRO A 553 -40.99 8.28 -7.63
N ARG A 554 -42.33 8.29 -7.52
CA ARG A 554 -43.23 8.54 -8.66
C ARG A 554 -43.14 9.98 -9.13
N ARG A 555 -43.15 10.94 -8.20
CA ARG A 555 -42.96 12.37 -8.50
C ARG A 555 -41.60 12.64 -9.17
N ALA A 556 -40.54 11.93 -8.73
CA ALA A 556 -39.22 12.01 -9.36
C ALA A 556 -39.19 11.43 -10.78
N ILE A 557 -39.93 10.36 -11.04
CA ILE A 557 -40.09 9.83 -12.41
C ILE A 557 -40.82 10.82 -13.31
N ASP A 558 -41.91 11.44 -12.84
CA ASP A 558 -42.67 12.43 -13.61
C ASP A 558 -41.80 13.65 -13.95
N GLU A 559 -40.97 14.09 -13.01
CA GLU A 559 -40.03 15.19 -13.22
C GLU A 559 -38.92 14.80 -14.20
N ALA A 560 -38.40 13.57 -14.13
CA ALA A 560 -37.46 13.06 -15.12
C ALA A 560 -38.06 13.06 -16.54
N HIS A 561 -39.34 12.68 -16.68
CA HIS A 561 -40.08 12.77 -17.94
C HIS A 561 -40.26 14.20 -18.45
N LYS A 562 -40.52 15.17 -17.57
CA LYS A 562 -40.58 16.59 -17.95
C LYS A 562 -39.23 17.11 -18.43
N LEU A 563 -38.16 16.82 -17.67
CA LEU A 563 -36.79 17.21 -18.02
C LEU A 563 -36.36 16.60 -19.36
N TYR A 564 -36.73 15.34 -19.62
CA TYR A 564 -36.48 14.68 -20.89
C TYR A 564 -37.18 15.39 -22.06
N ARG A 565 -38.49 15.69 -21.92
CA ARG A 565 -39.28 16.42 -22.93
C ARG A 565 -38.76 17.83 -23.20
N ALA A 566 -38.16 18.47 -22.20
CA ALA A 566 -37.50 19.76 -22.32
C ALA A 566 -36.08 19.69 -22.93
N GLY A 567 -35.59 18.51 -23.30
CA GLY A 567 -34.26 18.33 -23.88
C GLY A 567 -33.11 18.30 -22.85
N HIS A 568 -33.40 18.32 -21.55
CA HIS A 568 -32.42 18.29 -20.47
C HIS A 568 -31.98 16.86 -20.13
N LEU A 569 -31.35 16.17 -21.09
CA LEU A 569 -31.01 14.75 -21.01
C LEU A 569 -30.20 14.36 -19.76
N ALA A 570 -29.19 15.15 -19.39
CA ALA A 570 -28.36 14.85 -18.23
C ALA A 570 -29.14 15.00 -16.92
N ALA A 571 -29.98 16.04 -16.82
CA ALA A 571 -30.83 16.27 -15.66
C ALA A 571 -31.87 15.14 -15.51
N ALA A 572 -32.55 14.78 -16.61
CA ALA A 572 -33.49 13.66 -16.63
C ALA A 572 -32.87 12.35 -16.15
N ALA A 573 -31.67 12.01 -16.65
CA ALA A 573 -30.96 10.79 -16.25
C ALA A 573 -30.54 10.79 -14.76
N VAL A 574 -30.12 11.94 -14.23
CA VAL A 574 -29.77 12.07 -12.80
C VAL A 574 -31.03 11.98 -11.93
N THR A 575 -32.12 12.65 -12.30
CA THR A 575 -33.40 12.63 -11.57
C THR A 575 -34.00 11.22 -11.52
N ALA A 576 -34.00 10.48 -12.64
CA ALA A 576 -34.46 9.10 -12.66
C ALA A 576 -33.57 8.16 -11.82
N ARG A 577 -32.25 8.38 -11.78
CA ARG A 577 -31.36 7.64 -10.86
C ARG A 577 -31.70 7.92 -9.39
N VAL A 578 -32.03 9.16 -9.06
CA VAL A 578 -32.46 9.55 -7.71
C VAL A 578 -33.74 8.80 -7.33
N ALA A 579 -34.74 8.77 -8.21
CA ALA A 579 -35.98 8.02 -8.01
C ALA A 579 -35.70 6.54 -7.72
N LEU A 580 -34.82 5.92 -8.52
CA LEU A 580 -34.41 4.53 -8.32
C LEU A 580 -33.71 4.30 -6.98
N HIS A 581 -32.83 5.22 -6.56
CA HIS A 581 -32.14 5.11 -5.28
C HIS A 581 -33.12 5.17 -4.11
N ALA A 582 -34.04 6.13 -4.11
CA ALA A 582 -35.05 6.29 -3.07
C ALA A 582 -35.92 5.03 -2.95
N HIS A 583 -36.37 4.48 -4.10
CA HIS A 583 -37.15 3.26 -4.12
C HIS A 583 -36.38 2.05 -3.55
N LEU A 584 -35.13 1.82 -3.99
CA LEU A 584 -34.30 0.72 -3.48
C LEU A 584 -33.97 0.85 -2.00
N GLN A 585 -33.80 2.08 -1.48
CA GLN A 585 -33.63 2.32 -0.04
C GLN A 585 -34.89 1.98 0.75
N THR A 586 -36.07 2.28 0.21
CA THR A 586 -37.34 1.91 0.84
C THR A 586 -37.52 0.39 0.88
N LEU A 587 -37.23 -0.32 -0.21
CA LEU A 587 -37.21 -1.79 -0.21
C LEU A 587 -36.19 -2.35 0.78
N ALA A 588 -34.95 -1.85 0.76
CA ALA A 588 -33.93 -2.33 1.68
C ALA A 588 -34.28 -2.11 3.15
N ARG A 589 -34.93 -0.98 3.50
CA ARG A 589 -35.44 -0.74 4.85
C ARG A 589 -36.53 -1.75 5.25
N ARG A 590 -37.50 -2.03 4.37
CA ARG A 590 -38.54 -3.05 4.62
C ARG A 590 -37.93 -4.43 4.88
N HIS A 591 -36.85 -4.78 4.18
CA HIS A 591 -36.17 -6.08 4.30
C HIS A 591 -34.94 -6.08 5.23
N ARG A 592 -34.70 -5.00 6.00
CA ARG A 592 -33.55 -4.86 6.92
C ARG A 592 -32.18 -5.12 6.28
N LEU A 593 -32.02 -4.72 5.02
CA LEU A 593 -30.77 -4.84 4.27
C LEU A 593 -29.99 -3.52 4.32
N HIS A 594 -28.67 -3.61 4.41
CA HIS A 594 -27.77 -2.46 4.34
C HIS A 594 -26.72 -2.65 3.25
N ALA A 595 -26.57 -1.65 2.39
CA ALA A 595 -25.47 -1.59 1.43
C ALA A 595 -25.04 -0.14 1.22
N PRO A 596 -23.74 0.14 1.01
CA PRO A 596 -23.21 1.50 0.98
C PRO A 596 -23.40 2.21 -0.37
N ASN A 597 -23.95 1.55 -1.40
CA ASN A 597 -24.30 2.19 -2.67
C ASN A 597 -25.40 1.42 -3.43
N ILE A 598 -26.01 2.07 -4.42
CA ILE A 598 -27.16 1.55 -5.19
C ILE A 598 -26.87 0.19 -5.85
N GLY A 599 -25.67 0.00 -6.43
CA GLY A 599 -25.34 -1.26 -7.11
C GLY A 599 -25.22 -2.44 -6.14
N GLN A 600 -24.62 -2.20 -4.98
CA GLN A 600 -24.55 -3.21 -3.92
C GLN A 600 -25.93 -3.44 -3.27
N LEU A 601 -26.76 -2.41 -3.18
CA LEU A 601 -28.14 -2.52 -2.69
C LEU A 601 -28.98 -3.41 -3.61
N ALA A 602 -28.90 -3.21 -4.92
CA ALA A 602 -29.58 -4.06 -5.91
C ALA A 602 -29.07 -5.52 -5.86
N THR A 603 -27.75 -5.71 -5.67
CA THR A 603 -27.18 -7.05 -5.50
C THR A 603 -27.70 -7.73 -4.23
N ALA A 604 -27.76 -6.99 -3.11
CA ALA A 604 -28.29 -7.50 -1.85
C ALA A 604 -29.78 -7.84 -1.94
N LEU A 605 -30.60 -6.98 -2.53
CA LEU A 605 -32.03 -7.22 -2.75
C LEU A 605 -32.25 -8.46 -3.64
N SER A 606 -31.48 -8.61 -4.72
CA SER A 606 -31.59 -9.78 -5.60
C SER A 606 -31.11 -11.07 -4.94
N ALA A 607 -30.08 -11.02 -4.10
CA ALA A 607 -29.58 -12.18 -3.35
C ALA A 607 -30.58 -12.68 -2.28
N ASN A 608 -31.48 -11.80 -1.82
CA ASN A 608 -32.55 -12.13 -0.88
C ASN A 608 -33.91 -12.31 -1.59
N GLU A 609 -33.90 -12.50 -2.92
CA GLU A 609 -35.09 -12.74 -3.74
C GLU A 609 -36.16 -11.61 -3.67
N VAL A 610 -35.79 -10.42 -3.19
CA VAL A 610 -36.67 -9.24 -3.13
C VAL A 610 -36.91 -8.66 -4.52
N ILE A 611 -35.92 -8.77 -5.41
CA ILE A 611 -36.04 -8.39 -6.82
C ILE A 611 -35.49 -9.51 -7.72
N GLY A 612 -36.08 -9.68 -8.89
CA GLY A 612 -35.61 -10.64 -9.89
C GLY A 612 -34.21 -10.34 -10.41
N ARG A 613 -33.49 -11.37 -10.91
CA ARG A 613 -32.16 -11.20 -11.52
C ARG A 613 -32.19 -10.25 -12.73
N GLY A 614 -33.26 -10.29 -13.54
CA GLY A 614 -33.45 -9.35 -14.65
C GLY A 614 -33.51 -7.90 -14.17
N THR A 615 -34.30 -7.62 -13.13
CA THR A 615 -34.41 -6.30 -12.48
C THR A 615 -33.05 -5.80 -11.99
N ARG A 616 -32.24 -6.67 -11.39
CA ARG A 616 -30.88 -6.32 -10.95
C ARG A 616 -30.00 -5.87 -12.12
N ASP A 617 -30.03 -6.60 -13.23
CA ASP A 617 -29.20 -6.30 -14.40
C ASP A 617 -29.65 -5.00 -15.07
N ASP A 618 -30.95 -4.72 -15.09
CA ASP A 618 -31.50 -3.45 -15.56
C ASP A 618 -31.13 -2.28 -14.65
N ILE A 619 -31.11 -2.45 -13.32
CA ILE A 619 -30.59 -1.45 -12.38
C ILE A 619 -29.12 -1.13 -12.68
N HIS A 620 -28.28 -2.14 -12.94
CA HIS A 620 -26.89 -1.90 -13.29
C HIS A 620 -26.74 -1.16 -14.62
N ARG A 621 -27.59 -1.45 -15.60
CA ARG A 621 -27.67 -0.73 -16.88
C ARG A 621 -28.02 0.74 -16.67
N VAL A 622 -29.07 1.01 -15.89
CA VAL A 622 -29.51 2.37 -15.49
C VAL A 622 -28.38 3.14 -14.81
N LEU A 623 -27.70 2.52 -13.83
CA LEU A 623 -26.59 3.15 -13.13
C LEU A 623 -25.43 3.52 -14.06
N LYS A 624 -25.15 2.70 -15.08
CA LYS A 624 -24.10 2.99 -16.07
C LYS A 624 -24.44 4.25 -16.88
N THR A 625 -25.67 4.36 -17.36
CA THR A 625 -26.13 5.52 -18.16
C THR A 625 -26.22 6.79 -17.32
N ALA A 626 -26.82 6.74 -16.12
CA ALA A 626 -26.88 7.90 -15.23
C ALA A 626 -25.49 8.37 -14.76
N ASN A 627 -24.55 7.45 -14.51
CA ASN A 627 -23.18 7.84 -14.21
C ASN A 627 -22.51 8.52 -15.41
N ARG A 628 -22.74 8.08 -16.64
CA ARG A 628 -22.21 8.78 -17.83
C ARG A 628 -22.73 10.23 -17.87
N ALA A 629 -24.04 10.43 -17.71
CA ALA A 629 -24.66 11.75 -17.66
C ALA A 629 -24.07 12.64 -16.55
N ALA A 630 -23.95 12.12 -15.32
CA ALA A 630 -23.42 12.87 -14.18
C ALA A 630 -21.95 13.31 -14.35
N HIS A 631 -21.17 12.57 -15.15
CA HIS A 631 -19.78 12.93 -15.46
C HIS A 631 -19.66 13.75 -16.76
N GLY A 632 -20.76 14.34 -17.25
CA GLY A 632 -20.76 15.19 -18.45
C GLY A 632 -20.48 14.44 -19.75
N ARG A 633 -20.64 13.10 -19.76
CA ARG A 633 -20.48 12.31 -21.00
C ARG A 633 -21.75 12.36 -21.82
N ILE A 634 -21.59 12.35 -23.14
CA ILE A 634 -22.70 12.29 -24.10
C ILE A 634 -23.55 11.05 -23.79
N VAL A 635 -24.85 11.27 -23.61
CA VAL A 635 -25.90 10.24 -23.51
C VAL A 635 -26.90 10.53 -24.62
N SER A 636 -27.35 9.50 -25.33
CA SER A 636 -28.34 9.70 -26.39
C SER A 636 -29.74 9.91 -25.79
N PRO A 637 -30.67 10.60 -26.48
CA PRO A 637 -32.07 10.66 -26.05
C PRO A 637 -32.67 9.27 -25.81
N VAL A 638 -32.35 8.30 -26.67
CA VAL A 638 -32.78 6.91 -26.55
C VAL A 638 -32.30 6.29 -25.24
N ASP A 639 -31.01 6.44 -24.90
CA ASP A 639 -30.46 5.92 -23.64
C ASP A 639 -31.17 6.50 -22.40
N VAL A 640 -31.59 7.77 -22.46
CA VAL A 640 -32.22 8.46 -21.33
C VAL A 640 -33.70 8.07 -21.20
N ILE A 641 -34.45 7.98 -22.29
CA ILE A 641 -35.86 7.56 -22.21
C ILE A 641 -35.99 6.09 -21.82
N ASP A 642 -35.12 5.22 -22.33
CA ASP A 642 -35.04 3.82 -21.91
C ASP A 642 -34.75 3.72 -20.41
N LEU A 643 -33.82 4.54 -19.91
CA LEU A 643 -33.53 4.63 -18.48
C LEU A 643 -34.77 5.05 -17.68
N VAL A 644 -35.49 6.10 -18.10
CA VAL A 644 -36.68 6.58 -17.39
C VAL A 644 -37.77 5.51 -17.39
N HIS A 645 -38.01 4.84 -18.51
CA HIS A 645 -38.98 3.74 -18.61
C HIS A 645 -38.61 2.53 -17.74
N VAL A 646 -37.33 2.14 -17.71
CA VAL A 646 -36.86 1.07 -16.83
C VAL A 646 -37.07 1.43 -15.37
N VAL A 647 -36.73 2.65 -14.96
CA VAL A 647 -36.98 3.11 -13.58
C VAL A 647 -38.46 3.14 -13.26
N GLN A 648 -39.31 3.60 -14.18
CA GLN A 648 -40.76 3.60 -14.04
C GLN A 648 -41.31 2.18 -13.88
N ALA A 649 -40.86 1.23 -14.70
CA ALA A 649 -41.26 -0.17 -14.60
C ALA A 649 -40.83 -0.81 -13.27
N ILE A 650 -39.63 -0.50 -12.78
CA ILE A 650 -39.14 -0.98 -11.47
C ILE A 650 -40.02 -0.43 -10.34
N VAL A 651 -40.29 0.87 -10.35
CA VAL A 651 -41.09 1.53 -9.30
C VAL A 651 -42.58 1.11 -9.37
N ALA A 652 -43.09 0.83 -10.57
CA ALA A 652 -44.47 0.36 -10.77
C ALA A 652 -44.65 -1.14 -10.49
N GLY A 653 -43.64 -1.98 -10.76
CA GLY A 653 -43.68 -3.43 -10.52
C GLY A 653 -43.87 -3.80 -9.04
N ASP A 654 -43.44 -2.93 -8.12
CA ASP A 654 -43.69 -3.05 -6.68
C ASP A 654 -45.17 -2.81 -6.30
N ALA A 655 -45.99 -2.26 -7.22
CA ALA A 655 -47.42 -2.07 -7.00
C ALA A 655 -48.26 -3.30 -7.42
N GLY A 656 -47.64 -4.34 -8.01
CA GLY A 656 -48.35 -5.38 -8.77
C GLY A 656 -48.08 -6.86 -8.41
N GLY A 657 -47.35 -7.20 -7.35
CA GLY A 657 -47.19 -8.58 -6.86
C GLY A 657 -47.55 -8.66 -5.38
N GLN A 658 -48.63 -9.38 -5.03
CA GLN A 658 -48.64 -10.76 -4.51
C GLN A 658 -48.21 -10.87 -3.05
#